data_AF-A0CET7-F1
#
_entry.id   AF-A0CET7-F1
#
_cell.length_a   1.000
_cell.length_b   1.000
_cell.length_c   1.000
_cell.angle_alpha   90.00
_cell.angle_beta   90.00
_cell.angle_gamma   90.00
#
_symmetry.space_group_name_H-M   'P 1'
#
loop_
_entity.id
_entity.type
_entity.pdbx_description
1 polymer ?
#
loop_
_entity_poly.entity_id
_entity_poly.type
_entity_poly.pdbx_seq_one_letter_code
_entity_poly.pdbx_strand_id
1 'polypeptide(L)'
;MKQIRMGNKVLSRKIESNLQPKASKQQWQNVGKQEEIILNSEEPEQFIEEEIIQINPKTGKLERKIVRKPLNNEEIDNLQMGQNLEEDLGNGKQVISRKIVQNDQSNQALKQQGWIKNNEGNMEIKFQPEPVKYVEEEILVQGEDGVVQRKLIRRPFLPQDNKLQTGAVIEQDLNGNKVVSRKIVSNNKPVDSTWVQLNNGQLEKIVSQEEPEAYIEEEIIIINPKTQKQERKINQKTFDSIRKQVKLRENLQEGDGTRKVVARRIVRHWQSKQGQMEIQLAQNEPTKYVEEEVLCYGENGIQRKLVRRPLTKENQQMGNNLNEVDKDGNRILSRKIVDNSQSFNQVQKDWQKGQNGTLEKIISQEEPEQYIEEEIIIINPKTGKQERKLVRRPYENDEEIGDQLNESIGNNQKVVARRIVQNDSSLNEWKKNQKTGQLEKPNILRKKVLVMNEETGKMERKLVRKQYQPGLNVGNNIQENDSNGNKILARRIVENTSSTQQVEKEGWKNNQGNYEKTLSIHEPTKFIEEEVIIMRQGGKQERKIIRRPLDEDENIEEGEQLLEDLGEGYYVVSRKIVDNDLSLTSSKWKKNNDGNYEQSLGVEPSQYITEEVLQVNNETGMMERKLVRKPYLGGKVQEGDSLNEVDKNGNKVLSRKIESNLQPKASKQQWQNVGKQEEIILNSEEPEQFIEEEIIQINPKTGKLERKIKQIIYRWDKTQKKIQEMVNKQFQGKLFKMINQIKP
;
A
#
# COMPACT_ATOMS: atom_id res chain seq x y z
N MET A 1 -62.05 -7.05 -68.54
CA MET A 1 -61.98 -8.17 -69.49
C MET A 1 -61.74 -7.63 -70.90
N LYS A 2 -60.54 -7.86 -71.47
CA LYS A 2 -60.28 -7.66 -72.91
C LYS A 2 -60.24 -9.05 -73.54
N GLN A 3 -61.14 -9.31 -74.48
CA GLN A 3 -61.19 -10.54 -75.29
C GLN A 3 -59.87 -10.69 -76.07
N ILE A 4 -59.16 -11.80 -75.82
CA ILE A 4 -58.04 -12.24 -76.64
C ILE A 4 -58.62 -13.02 -77.82
N ARG A 5 -58.28 -12.62 -79.06
CA ARG A 5 -58.55 -13.40 -80.27
C ARG A 5 -57.74 -14.70 -80.20
N MET A 6 -58.42 -15.85 -80.14
CA MET A 6 -57.79 -17.16 -80.28
C MET A 6 -57.46 -17.41 -81.76
N GLY A 7 -56.17 -17.52 -82.07
CA GLY A 7 -55.68 -18.11 -83.31
C GLY A 7 -55.30 -19.56 -83.05
N ASN A 8 -55.72 -20.48 -83.94
CA ASN A 8 -55.37 -21.90 -83.83
C ASN A 8 -53.84 -22.07 -83.87
N LYS A 9 -53.25 -22.60 -82.79
CA LYS A 9 -51.81 -22.83 -82.66
C LYS A 9 -51.50 -24.26 -83.09
N VAL A 10 -50.70 -24.43 -84.15
CA VAL A 10 -50.26 -25.75 -84.62
C VAL A 10 -49.11 -26.23 -83.74
N LEU A 11 -49.34 -27.24 -82.90
CA LEU A 11 -48.38 -27.72 -81.89
C LEU A 11 -47.30 -28.65 -82.47
N SER A 12 -47.59 -29.33 -83.58
CA SER A 12 -46.60 -30.10 -84.34
C SER A 12 -47.07 -30.30 -85.78
N ARG A 13 -46.12 -30.49 -86.70
CA ARG A 13 -46.39 -30.97 -88.07
C ARG A 13 -45.60 -32.24 -88.30
N LYS A 14 -46.28 -33.29 -88.75
CA LYS A 14 -45.65 -34.53 -89.20
C LYS A 14 -45.89 -34.65 -90.70
N ILE A 15 -44.83 -34.90 -91.47
CA ILE A 15 -44.94 -35.25 -92.88
C ILE A 15 -44.94 -36.78 -92.93
N GLU A 16 -46.06 -37.38 -93.33
CA GLU A 16 -46.16 -38.82 -93.57
C GLU A 16 -46.10 -39.08 -95.08
N SER A 17 -45.27 -40.04 -95.48
CA SER A 17 -45.24 -40.54 -96.86
C SER A 17 -46.19 -41.74 -96.98
N ASN A 18 -46.90 -41.84 -98.10
CA ASN A 18 -47.99 -42.79 -98.36
C ASN A 18 -47.55 -44.27 -98.54
N LEU A 19 -46.48 -44.72 -97.88
CA LEU A 19 -46.00 -46.11 -97.99
C LEU A 19 -46.41 -46.94 -96.76
N GLN A 20 -47.58 -47.58 -96.89
CA GLN A 20 -48.12 -48.77 -96.18
C GLN A 20 -49.20 -48.57 -95.08
N PRO A 21 -50.03 -49.60 -94.81
CA PRO A 21 -51.39 -49.75 -95.33
C PRO A 21 -52.48 -49.28 -94.34
N LYS A 22 -53.65 -48.96 -94.90
CA LYS A 22 -54.89 -48.56 -94.21
C LYS A 22 -55.17 -49.40 -92.96
N ALA A 23 -55.03 -48.79 -91.78
CA ALA A 23 -55.63 -49.30 -90.54
C ALA A 23 -56.39 -48.18 -89.83
N SER A 24 -57.64 -48.49 -89.49
CA SER A 24 -58.63 -47.72 -88.72
C SER A 24 -58.92 -46.28 -89.18
N LYS A 25 -60.10 -46.11 -89.80
CA LYS A 25 -60.73 -44.84 -90.13
C LYS A 25 -60.89 -43.96 -88.88
N GLN A 26 -60.03 -42.97 -88.70
CA GLN A 26 -60.44 -41.68 -88.15
C GLN A 26 -60.88 -40.82 -89.35
N GLN A 27 -62.10 -40.28 -89.30
CA GLN A 27 -62.67 -39.53 -90.43
C GLN A 27 -61.98 -38.18 -90.56
N TRP A 28 -61.05 -38.08 -91.49
CA TRP A 28 -60.53 -36.82 -92.01
C TRP A 28 -61.68 -36.00 -92.60
N GLN A 29 -61.82 -34.75 -92.18
CA GLN A 29 -62.75 -33.79 -92.77
C GLN A 29 -61.98 -32.85 -93.71
N ASN A 30 -62.58 -32.57 -94.87
CA ASN A 30 -61.99 -31.69 -95.87
C ASN A 30 -62.35 -30.23 -95.55
N VAL A 31 -61.35 -29.40 -95.22
CA VAL A 31 -61.53 -27.98 -94.90
C VAL A 31 -60.62 -27.15 -95.82
N GLY A 32 -61.10 -26.84 -97.03
CA GLY A 32 -60.31 -26.09 -98.02
C GLY A 32 -59.27 -26.94 -98.75
N LYS A 33 -57.99 -26.51 -98.76
CA LYS A 33 -56.86 -27.23 -99.42
C LYS A 33 -56.14 -28.22 -98.48
N GLN A 34 -56.68 -28.49 -97.30
CA GLN A 34 -56.09 -29.37 -96.29
C GLN A 34 -57.14 -30.36 -95.76
N GLU A 35 -56.70 -31.59 -95.50
CA GLU A 35 -57.47 -32.58 -94.73
C GLU A 35 -57.12 -32.44 -93.25
N GLU A 36 -58.12 -32.23 -92.41
CA GLU A 36 -57.97 -32.08 -90.96
C GLU A 36 -58.65 -33.26 -90.24
N ILE A 37 -58.01 -33.84 -89.22
CA ILE A 37 -58.69 -34.63 -88.20
C ILE A 37 -58.88 -33.73 -86.99
N ILE A 38 -60.13 -33.62 -86.53
CA ILE A 38 -60.42 -33.05 -85.22
C ILE A 38 -60.23 -34.17 -84.20
N LEU A 39 -59.07 -34.20 -83.56
CA LEU A 39 -58.91 -34.96 -82.32
C LEU A 39 -59.58 -34.13 -81.22
N ASN A 40 -60.76 -34.53 -80.77
CA ASN A 40 -61.33 -34.00 -79.52
C ASN A 40 -60.38 -34.40 -78.40
N SER A 41 -59.45 -33.50 -78.08
CA SER A 41 -58.49 -33.68 -77.00
C SER A 41 -59.18 -33.27 -75.71
N GLU A 42 -59.33 -34.20 -74.77
CA GLU A 42 -59.69 -33.89 -73.37
C GLU A 42 -58.50 -33.28 -72.60
N GLU A 43 -57.41 -32.90 -73.29
CA GLU A 43 -56.25 -32.29 -72.67
C GLU A 43 -56.52 -30.82 -72.30
N PRO A 44 -56.15 -30.38 -71.09
CA PRO A 44 -56.39 -29.01 -70.64
C PRO A 44 -55.52 -28.01 -71.41
N GLU A 45 -56.05 -26.80 -71.64
CA GLU A 45 -55.32 -25.71 -72.33
C GLU A 45 -54.16 -25.15 -71.48
N GLN A 46 -54.24 -25.30 -70.16
CA GLN A 46 -53.25 -24.83 -69.21
C GLN A 46 -53.03 -25.88 -68.11
N PHE A 47 -51.82 -25.91 -67.59
CA PHE A 47 -51.47 -26.72 -66.44
C PHE A 47 -51.00 -25.83 -65.28
N ILE A 48 -51.25 -26.29 -64.06
CA ILE A 48 -50.45 -25.88 -62.91
C ILE A 48 -49.19 -26.76 -62.91
N GLU A 49 -48.04 -26.13 -63.05
CA GLU A 49 -46.73 -26.77 -62.88
C GLU A 49 -46.26 -26.55 -61.45
N GLU A 50 -46.18 -27.65 -60.68
CA GLU A 50 -45.69 -27.68 -59.31
C GLU A 50 -44.35 -28.37 -59.24
N GLU A 51 -43.38 -27.73 -58.60
CA GLU A 51 -42.13 -28.35 -58.21
C GLU A 51 -42.25 -28.85 -56.77
N ILE A 52 -42.15 -30.17 -56.62
CA ILE A 52 -42.38 -30.87 -55.35
C ILE A 52 -41.08 -31.55 -54.93
N ILE A 53 -40.73 -31.36 -53.66
CA ILE A 53 -39.64 -32.08 -53.00
C ILE A 53 -40.22 -33.05 -51.96
N GLN A 54 -39.63 -34.22 -51.82
CA GLN A 54 -40.00 -35.21 -50.82
C GLN A 54 -38.76 -35.90 -50.25
N ILE A 55 -38.68 -36.07 -48.94
CA ILE A 55 -37.63 -36.92 -48.35
C ILE A 55 -38.08 -38.38 -48.48
N ASN A 56 -37.33 -39.19 -49.22
CA ASN A 56 -37.61 -40.62 -49.30
C ASN A 56 -37.29 -41.28 -47.95
N PRO A 57 -38.27 -41.88 -47.26
CA PRO A 57 -38.07 -42.43 -45.93
C PRO A 57 -37.16 -43.66 -45.90
N LYS A 58 -36.96 -44.36 -47.04
CA LYS A 58 -36.08 -45.53 -47.14
C LYS A 58 -34.62 -45.16 -47.43
N THR A 59 -34.39 -44.12 -48.22
CA THR A 59 -33.03 -43.74 -48.65
C THR A 59 -32.50 -42.52 -47.91
N GLY A 60 -33.35 -41.77 -47.21
CA GLY A 60 -32.99 -40.51 -46.54
C GLY A 60 -32.55 -39.41 -47.51
N LYS A 61 -32.78 -39.59 -48.83
CA LYS A 61 -32.45 -38.63 -49.89
C LYS A 61 -33.66 -37.78 -50.23
N LEU A 62 -33.39 -36.57 -50.70
CA LEU A 62 -34.39 -35.68 -51.26
C LEU A 62 -34.72 -36.11 -52.69
N GLU A 63 -35.96 -36.45 -52.95
CA GLU A 63 -36.50 -36.68 -54.28
C GLU A 63 -37.20 -35.41 -54.75
N ARG A 64 -36.76 -34.89 -55.89
CA ARG A 64 -37.39 -33.75 -56.55
C ARG A 64 -38.16 -34.25 -57.76
N LYS A 65 -39.35 -33.68 -57.96
CA LYS A 65 -40.11 -33.88 -59.18
C LYS A 65 -40.88 -32.62 -59.57
N ILE A 66 -41.12 -32.45 -60.86
CA ILE A 66 -42.05 -31.45 -61.37
C ILE A 66 -43.30 -32.18 -61.84
N VAL A 67 -44.48 -31.71 -61.46
CA VAL A 67 -45.78 -32.30 -61.84
C VAL A 67 -46.62 -31.23 -62.54
N ARG A 68 -47.21 -31.59 -63.68
CA ARG A 68 -48.22 -30.79 -64.38
C ARG A 68 -49.60 -31.37 -64.12
N LYS A 69 -50.44 -30.59 -63.44
CA LYS A 69 -51.84 -30.90 -63.16
C LYS A 69 -52.76 -30.06 -64.06
N PRO A 70 -53.87 -30.61 -64.59
CA PRO A 70 -54.87 -29.83 -65.32
C PRO A 70 -55.32 -28.61 -64.53
N LEU A 71 -55.37 -27.44 -65.16
CA LEU A 71 -55.86 -26.23 -64.50
C LEU A 71 -57.40 -26.31 -64.37
N ASN A 72 -57.91 -26.41 -63.14
CA ASN A 72 -59.33 -26.25 -62.84
C ASN A 72 -59.56 -24.85 -62.25
N ASN A 73 -60.44 -24.05 -62.87
CA ASN A 73 -60.60 -22.63 -62.53
C ASN A 73 -61.15 -22.38 -61.12
N GLU A 74 -61.79 -23.37 -60.48
CA GLU A 74 -62.36 -23.24 -59.13
C GLU A 74 -61.30 -23.35 -58.00
N GLU A 75 -60.09 -23.86 -58.28
CA GLU A 75 -59.04 -24.08 -57.26
C GLU A 75 -57.95 -22.99 -57.24
N ILE A 76 -57.86 -22.15 -58.29
CA ILE A 76 -56.76 -21.17 -58.47
C ILE A 76 -56.75 -20.10 -57.39
N ASP A 77 -57.92 -19.61 -56.97
CA ASP A 77 -58.03 -18.48 -56.04
C ASP A 77 -57.50 -18.79 -54.64
N ASN A 78 -57.33 -20.08 -54.30
CA ASN A 78 -56.83 -20.54 -53.01
C ASN A 78 -55.35 -21.01 -53.04
N LEU A 79 -54.68 -20.99 -54.19
CA LEU A 79 -53.32 -21.51 -54.34
C LEU A 79 -52.26 -20.39 -54.32
N GLN A 80 -51.22 -20.59 -53.51
CA GLN A 80 -50.08 -19.67 -53.49
C GLN A 80 -49.19 -19.89 -54.74
N MET A 81 -48.90 -18.82 -55.46
CA MET A 81 -48.12 -18.83 -56.71
C MET A 81 -46.75 -18.18 -56.50
N GLY A 82 -45.72 -18.67 -57.19
CA GLY A 82 -44.38 -18.09 -57.14
C GLY A 82 -43.26 -19.09 -56.82
N GLN A 83 -42.09 -18.57 -56.44
CA GLN A 83 -40.91 -19.34 -56.04
C GLN A 83 -40.73 -19.26 -54.51
N ASN A 84 -40.08 -20.28 -53.94
CA ASN A 84 -39.84 -20.42 -52.48
C ASN A 84 -41.15 -20.60 -51.69
N LEU A 85 -42.08 -21.40 -52.23
CA LEU A 85 -43.27 -21.82 -51.49
C LEU A 85 -42.89 -22.81 -50.38
N GLU A 86 -43.67 -22.83 -49.31
CA GLU A 86 -43.50 -23.75 -48.17
C GLU A 86 -44.77 -24.56 -47.87
N GLU A 87 -45.55 -24.84 -48.90
CA GLU A 87 -46.82 -25.55 -48.77
C GLU A 87 -46.59 -27.06 -48.58
N ASP A 88 -47.02 -27.59 -47.43
CA ASP A 88 -46.94 -29.02 -47.09
C ASP A 88 -48.15 -29.77 -47.65
N LEU A 89 -47.89 -30.77 -48.48
CA LEU A 89 -48.90 -31.64 -49.09
C LEU A 89 -49.12 -32.93 -48.28
N GLY A 90 -48.44 -33.09 -47.14
CA GLY A 90 -48.46 -34.29 -46.32
C GLY A 90 -47.57 -35.43 -46.85
N ASN A 91 -47.32 -36.44 -46.01
CA ASN A 91 -46.40 -37.55 -46.30
C ASN A 91 -44.97 -37.11 -46.69
N GLY A 92 -44.53 -35.97 -46.16
CA GLY A 92 -43.19 -35.40 -46.36
C GLY A 92 -42.98 -34.74 -47.73
N LYS A 93 -44.06 -34.41 -48.46
CA LYS A 93 -44.02 -33.70 -49.75
C LYS A 93 -44.26 -32.21 -49.54
N GLN A 94 -43.41 -31.37 -50.13
CA GLN A 94 -43.52 -29.92 -50.04
C GLN A 94 -43.46 -29.30 -51.45
N VAL A 95 -44.34 -28.33 -51.73
CA VAL A 95 -44.28 -27.51 -52.95
C VAL A 95 -43.32 -26.35 -52.74
N ILE A 96 -42.32 -26.21 -53.60
CA ILE A 96 -41.32 -25.13 -53.53
C ILE A 96 -41.46 -24.09 -54.64
N SER A 97 -42.13 -24.43 -55.74
CA SER A 97 -42.52 -23.47 -56.76
C SER A 97 -43.81 -23.89 -57.44
N ARG A 98 -44.64 -22.90 -57.79
CA ARG A 98 -45.90 -23.11 -58.51
C ARG A 98 -46.11 -22.01 -59.55
N LYS A 99 -46.39 -22.40 -60.79
CA LYS A 99 -46.69 -21.49 -61.90
C LYS A 99 -47.74 -22.07 -62.85
N ILE A 100 -48.43 -21.20 -63.57
CA ILE A 100 -49.33 -21.61 -64.67
C ILE A 100 -48.49 -21.67 -65.94
N VAL A 101 -48.61 -22.78 -66.68
CA VAL A 101 -47.97 -22.97 -67.99
C VAL A 101 -49.02 -23.30 -69.03
N GLN A 102 -48.84 -22.79 -70.25
CA GLN A 102 -49.72 -23.13 -71.37
C GLN A 102 -49.36 -24.50 -71.92
N ASN A 103 -50.37 -25.26 -72.34
CA ASN A 103 -50.17 -26.52 -73.03
C ASN A 103 -49.79 -26.26 -74.49
N ASP A 104 -48.51 -25.96 -74.75
CA ASP A 104 -48.00 -25.65 -76.09
C ASP A 104 -46.95 -26.65 -76.62
N GLN A 105 -46.82 -27.80 -75.96
CA GLN A 105 -45.86 -28.84 -76.31
C GLN A 105 -46.60 -30.15 -76.64
N SER A 106 -46.22 -30.83 -77.73
CA SER A 106 -46.79 -32.14 -78.04
C SER A 106 -46.34 -33.22 -77.05
N ASN A 107 -47.15 -34.26 -76.85
CA ASN A 107 -46.80 -35.42 -76.01
C ASN A 107 -45.46 -36.08 -76.41
N GLN A 108 -45.07 -36.01 -77.68
CA GLN A 108 -43.78 -36.52 -78.15
C GLN A 108 -42.61 -35.61 -77.73
N ALA A 109 -42.79 -34.29 -77.78
CA ALA A 109 -41.81 -33.32 -77.28
C ALA A 109 -41.64 -33.41 -75.75
N LEU A 110 -42.74 -33.61 -75.02
CA LEU A 110 -42.72 -33.85 -73.58
C LEU A 110 -41.94 -35.12 -73.22
N LYS A 111 -42.18 -36.23 -73.93
CA LYS A 111 -41.40 -37.47 -73.75
C LYS A 111 -39.91 -37.29 -74.04
N GLN A 112 -39.55 -36.53 -75.07
CA GLN A 112 -38.14 -36.22 -75.37
C GLN A 112 -37.48 -35.37 -74.29
N GLN A 113 -38.26 -34.54 -73.58
CA GLN A 113 -37.82 -33.75 -72.43
C GLN A 113 -37.89 -34.51 -71.10
N GLY A 114 -38.20 -35.82 -71.12
CA GLY A 114 -38.19 -36.68 -69.95
C GLY A 114 -39.48 -36.70 -69.13
N TRP A 115 -40.57 -36.07 -69.61
CA TRP A 115 -41.86 -36.14 -68.94
C TRP A 115 -42.51 -37.53 -69.10
N ILE A 116 -43.02 -38.07 -68.00
CA ILE A 116 -43.72 -39.36 -67.92
C ILE A 116 -45.10 -39.18 -67.28
N LYS A 117 -46.08 -40.02 -67.64
CA LYS A 117 -47.41 -39.98 -67.00
C LYS A 117 -47.37 -40.78 -65.70
N ASN A 118 -47.80 -40.19 -64.59
CA ASN A 118 -47.82 -40.82 -63.28
C ASN A 118 -49.11 -41.65 -63.05
N ASN A 119 -49.21 -42.32 -61.90
CA ASN A 119 -50.34 -43.20 -61.58
C ASN A 119 -51.68 -42.46 -61.43
N GLU A 120 -51.65 -41.14 -61.20
CA GLU A 120 -52.83 -40.27 -61.11
C GLU A 120 -53.22 -39.68 -62.48
N GLY A 121 -52.48 -40.03 -63.53
CA GLY A 121 -52.71 -39.52 -64.89
C GLY A 121 -52.09 -38.15 -65.18
N ASN A 122 -51.33 -37.56 -64.24
CA ASN A 122 -50.63 -36.29 -64.41
C ASN A 122 -49.25 -36.50 -65.07
N MET A 123 -48.73 -35.49 -65.77
CA MET A 123 -47.37 -35.56 -66.32
C MET A 123 -46.36 -35.16 -65.25
N GLU A 124 -45.29 -35.93 -65.07
CA GLU A 124 -44.21 -35.63 -64.13
C GLU A 124 -42.81 -35.85 -64.73
N ILE A 125 -41.84 -35.05 -64.30
CA ILE A 125 -40.40 -35.33 -64.47
C ILE A 125 -39.84 -35.67 -63.09
N LYS A 126 -39.15 -36.80 -62.98
CA LYS A 126 -38.39 -37.18 -61.78
C LYS A 126 -36.92 -36.83 -61.96
N PHE A 127 -36.38 -36.12 -61.00
CA PHE A 127 -34.95 -35.86 -60.93
C PHE A 127 -34.25 -36.98 -60.16
N GLN A 128 -32.94 -37.09 -60.34
CA GLN A 128 -32.13 -38.04 -59.58
C GLN A 128 -32.20 -37.70 -58.07
N PRO A 129 -32.20 -38.69 -57.16
CA PRO A 129 -32.24 -38.43 -55.73
C PRO A 129 -31.00 -37.65 -55.25
N GLU A 130 -31.23 -36.54 -54.55
CA GLU A 130 -30.21 -35.61 -54.05
C GLU A 130 -30.01 -35.73 -52.53
N PRO A 131 -28.84 -35.31 -51.99
CA PRO A 131 -28.66 -35.17 -50.54
C PRO A 131 -29.63 -34.14 -49.92
N VAL A 132 -30.09 -34.40 -48.69
CA VAL A 132 -30.99 -33.49 -47.95
C VAL A 132 -30.26 -32.25 -47.43
N LYS A 133 -28.94 -32.37 -47.19
CA LYS A 133 -28.08 -31.27 -46.75
C LYS A 133 -26.80 -31.25 -47.58
N TYR A 134 -26.30 -30.05 -47.81
CA TYR A 134 -24.97 -29.81 -48.35
C TYR A 134 -24.12 -29.06 -47.33
N VAL A 135 -22.81 -29.28 -47.38
CA VAL A 135 -21.83 -28.33 -46.85
C VAL A 135 -21.49 -27.39 -47.99
N GLU A 136 -21.82 -26.11 -47.82
CA GLU A 136 -21.42 -25.03 -48.73
C GLU A 136 -20.11 -24.41 -48.21
N GLU A 137 -19.05 -24.54 -48.98
CA GLU A 137 -17.72 -24.04 -48.69
C GLU A 137 -17.34 -22.99 -49.72
N GLU A 138 -16.85 -21.87 -49.22
CA GLU A 138 -16.24 -20.85 -50.04
C GLU A 138 -14.72 -21.02 -49.97
N ILE A 139 -14.10 -21.34 -51.09
CA ILE A 139 -12.69 -21.70 -51.15
C ILE A 139 -11.90 -20.81 -52.10
N LEU A 140 -10.61 -20.69 -51.83
CA LEU A 140 -9.64 -20.10 -52.74
C LEU A 140 -8.89 -21.23 -53.45
N VAL A 141 -8.93 -21.21 -54.78
CA VAL A 141 -8.25 -22.19 -55.64
C VAL A 141 -7.22 -21.46 -56.48
N GLN A 142 -5.95 -21.85 -56.37
CA GLN A 142 -4.89 -21.32 -57.20
C GLN A 142 -4.85 -22.08 -58.53
N GLY A 143 -5.02 -21.36 -59.65
CA GLY A 143 -4.85 -21.91 -60.99
C GLY A 143 -3.38 -22.23 -61.31
N GLU A 144 -3.14 -23.03 -62.34
CA GLU A 144 -1.79 -23.37 -62.84
C GLU A 144 -1.00 -22.14 -63.30
N ASP A 145 -1.70 -21.05 -63.62
CA ASP A 145 -1.18 -19.72 -63.98
C ASP A 145 -0.83 -18.85 -62.76
N GLY A 146 -1.04 -19.36 -61.54
CA GLY A 146 -0.79 -18.66 -60.28
C GLY A 146 -1.92 -17.71 -59.85
N VAL A 147 -3.00 -17.57 -60.64
CA VAL A 147 -4.14 -16.70 -60.33
C VAL A 147 -5.06 -17.39 -59.32
N VAL A 148 -5.40 -16.69 -58.24
CA VAL A 148 -6.28 -17.22 -57.19
C VAL A 148 -7.74 -16.89 -57.52
N GLN A 149 -8.54 -17.93 -57.71
CA GLN A 149 -9.97 -17.85 -57.97
C GLN A 149 -10.76 -18.14 -56.69
N ARG A 150 -11.90 -17.44 -56.53
CA ARG A 150 -12.84 -17.71 -55.44
C ARG A 150 -14.00 -18.54 -55.95
N LYS A 151 -14.18 -19.72 -55.35
CA LYS A 151 -15.19 -20.70 -55.76
C LYS A 151 -16.10 -21.03 -54.58
N LEU A 152 -17.38 -21.20 -54.88
CA LEU A 152 -18.37 -21.71 -53.95
C LEU A 152 -18.64 -23.17 -54.32
N ILE A 153 -18.42 -24.08 -53.39
CA ILE A 153 -18.58 -25.53 -53.57
C ILE A 153 -19.65 -26.03 -52.63
N ARG A 154 -20.58 -26.85 -53.15
CA ARG A 154 -21.50 -27.66 -52.34
C ARG A 154 -21.15 -29.12 -52.48
N ARG A 155 -20.82 -29.75 -51.36
CA ARG A 155 -20.63 -31.20 -51.29
C ARG A 155 -21.70 -31.84 -50.40
N PRO A 156 -22.11 -33.10 -50.69
CA PRO A 156 -23.06 -33.81 -49.85
C PRO A 156 -22.63 -33.79 -48.39
N PHE A 157 -23.58 -33.55 -47.49
CA PHE A 157 -23.34 -33.64 -46.05
C PHE A 157 -23.07 -35.10 -45.65
N LEU A 158 -21.94 -35.35 -45.01
CA LEU A 158 -21.52 -36.66 -44.50
C LEU A 158 -21.67 -36.71 -42.97
N PRO A 159 -21.85 -37.89 -42.35
CA PRO A 159 -22.03 -38.00 -40.88
C PRO A 159 -20.92 -37.36 -40.04
N GLN A 160 -19.69 -37.34 -40.56
CA GLN A 160 -18.52 -36.70 -39.94
C GLN A 160 -18.58 -35.17 -39.92
N ASP A 161 -19.42 -34.55 -40.76
CA ASP A 161 -19.57 -33.11 -40.88
C ASP A 161 -20.30 -32.47 -39.68
N ASN A 162 -20.89 -33.27 -38.79
CA ASN A 162 -21.52 -32.80 -37.55
C ASN A 162 -20.56 -32.05 -36.60
N LYS A 163 -19.24 -32.21 -36.76
CA LYS A 163 -18.22 -31.55 -35.94
C LYS A 163 -17.58 -30.32 -36.61
N LEU A 164 -18.04 -29.92 -37.80
CA LEU A 164 -17.43 -28.81 -38.54
C LEU A 164 -17.74 -27.46 -37.88
N GLN A 165 -16.72 -26.60 -37.80
CA GLN A 165 -16.92 -25.18 -37.47
C GLN A 165 -17.58 -24.48 -38.65
N THR A 166 -18.60 -23.67 -38.37
CA THR A 166 -19.33 -22.86 -39.36
C THR A 166 -19.02 -21.38 -39.15
N GLY A 167 -19.03 -20.58 -40.23
CA GLY A 167 -18.64 -19.17 -40.22
C GLY A 167 -17.34 -18.91 -40.97
N ALA A 168 -16.57 -17.89 -40.56
CA ALA A 168 -15.24 -17.62 -41.11
C ALA A 168 -14.23 -18.58 -40.45
N VAL A 169 -13.65 -19.47 -41.26
CA VAL A 169 -12.77 -20.55 -40.79
C VAL A 169 -11.54 -20.53 -41.68
N ILE A 170 -10.34 -20.60 -41.11
CA ILE A 170 -9.08 -20.75 -41.86
C ILE A 170 -8.63 -22.19 -41.71
N GLU A 171 -9.20 -23.05 -42.54
CA GLU A 171 -8.90 -24.48 -42.61
C GLU A 171 -8.70 -24.90 -44.08
N GLN A 172 -8.21 -26.12 -44.28
CA GLN A 172 -8.19 -26.73 -45.60
C GLN A 172 -9.47 -27.56 -45.82
N ASP A 173 -9.99 -27.55 -47.05
CA ASP A 173 -11.01 -28.49 -47.48
C ASP A 173 -10.41 -29.90 -47.65
N LEU A 174 -11.24 -30.88 -48.02
CA LEU A 174 -10.80 -32.27 -48.23
C LEU A 174 -9.78 -32.42 -49.37
N ASN A 175 -9.63 -31.40 -50.21
CA ASN A 175 -8.71 -31.37 -51.34
C ASN A 175 -7.47 -30.49 -51.06
N GLY A 176 -7.32 -29.95 -49.83
CA GLY A 176 -6.19 -29.11 -49.43
C GLY A 176 -6.34 -27.61 -49.74
N ASN A 177 -7.47 -27.16 -50.31
CA ASN A 177 -7.71 -25.76 -50.64
C ASN A 177 -8.08 -24.95 -49.40
N LYS A 178 -7.69 -23.67 -49.37
CA LYS A 178 -8.02 -22.78 -48.26
C LYS A 178 -9.50 -22.43 -48.26
N VAL A 179 -10.20 -22.83 -47.20
CA VAL A 179 -11.59 -22.44 -46.95
C VAL A 179 -11.59 -21.06 -46.31
N VAL A 180 -12.49 -20.19 -46.78
CA VAL A 180 -12.69 -18.82 -46.30
C VAL A 180 -13.96 -18.73 -45.47
N SER A 181 -14.99 -19.49 -45.87
CA SER A 181 -16.20 -19.64 -45.09
C SER A 181 -16.86 -21.00 -45.33
N ARG A 182 -17.56 -21.50 -44.31
CA ARG A 182 -18.26 -22.78 -44.35
C ARG A 182 -19.61 -22.69 -43.67
N LYS A 183 -20.65 -23.24 -44.29
CA LYS A 183 -21.98 -23.37 -43.67
C LYS A 183 -22.69 -24.64 -44.14
N ILE A 184 -23.58 -25.16 -43.30
CA ILE A 184 -24.46 -26.27 -43.67
C ILE A 184 -25.75 -25.66 -44.22
N VAL A 185 -26.15 -26.09 -45.41
CA VAL A 185 -27.38 -25.63 -46.07
C VAL A 185 -28.31 -26.81 -46.34
N SER A 186 -29.59 -26.62 -46.04
CA SER A 186 -30.64 -27.56 -46.44
C SER A 186 -30.86 -27.47 -47.94
N ASN A 187 -31.04 -28.61 -48.60
CA ASN A 187 -31.27 -28.69 -50.04
C ASN A 187 -32.74 -28.35 -50.42
N ASN A 188 -33.23 -27.20 -49.97
CA ASN A 188 -34.63 -26.81 -50.16
C ASN A 188 -34.79 -25.68 -51.21
N LYS A 189 -33.68 -25.27 -51.86
CA LYS A 189 -33.67 -24.19 -52.85
C LYS A 189 -33.47 -24.75 -54.26
N PRO A 190 -34.12 -24.18 -55.30
CA PRO A 190 -33.80 -24.54 -56.68
C PRO A 190 -32.33 -24.26 -56.98
N VAL A 191 -31.64 -25.22 -57.58
CA VAL A 191 -30.30 -24.99 -58.14
C VAL A 191 -30.51 -24.18 -59.42
N ASP A 192 -30.09 -22.91 -59.42
CA ASP A 192 -30.14 -22.09 -60.63
C ASP A 192 -29.12 -22.59 -61.67
N SER A 193 -29.24 -22.14 -62.92
CA SER A 193 -28.35 -22.56 -64.02
C SER A 193 -26.90 -22.05 -63.90
N THR A 194 -26.53 -21.39 -62.79
CA THR A 194 -25.17 -20.86 -62.55
C THR A 194 -24.28 -21.82 -61.77
N TRP A 195 -24.82 -22.98 -61.35
CA TRP A 195 -24.08 -24.07 -60.72
C TRP A 195 -23.74 -25.15 -61.74
N VAL A 196 -22.50 -25.62 -61.70
CA VAL A 196 -22.03 -26.76 -62.50
C VAL A 196 -22.03 -28.00 -61.61
N GLN A 197 -22.76 -29.05 -62.00
CA GLN A 197 -22.75 -30.33 -61.31
C GLN A 197 -21.60 -31.19 -61.82
N LEU A 198 -20.72 -31.59 -60.90
CA LEU A 198 -19.60 -32.48 -61.17
C LEU A 198 -20.04 -33.95 -61.06
N ASN A 199 -19.31 -34.85 -61.71
CA ASN A 199 -19.62 -36.29 -61.80
C ASN A 199 -19.68 -37.01 -60.43
N ASN A 200 -19.14 -36.38 -59.38
CA ASN A 200 -19.17 -36.87 -57.99
C ASN A 200 -20.38 -36.34 -57.18
N GLY A 201 -21.29 -35.61 -57.82
CA GLY A 201 -22.46 -35.01 -57.17
C GLY A 201 -22.18 -33.70 -56.42
N GLN A 202 -20.98 -33.13 -56.54
CA GLN A 202 -20.67 -31.78 -56.03
C GLN A 202 -21.18 -30.71 -56.99
N LEU A 203 -21.59 -29.56 -56.44
CA LEU A 203 -21.94 -28.38 -57.24
C LEU A 203 -20.86 -27.33 -57.06
N GLU A 204 -20.41 -26.72 -58.16
CA GLU A 204 -19.41 -25.66 -58.16
C GLU A 204 -19.97 -24.39 -58.82
N LYS A 205 -19.63 -23.24 -58.25
CA LYS A 205 -19.90 -21.92 -58.83
C LYS A 205 -18.68 -21.02 -58.65
N ILE A 206 -18.18 -20.45 -59.74
CA ILE A 206 -17.13 -19.42 -59.70
C ILE A 206 -17.75 -18.11 -59.24
N VAL A 207 -17.20 -17.51 -58.19
CA VAL A 207 -17.72 -16.28 -57.58
C VAL A 207 -16.87 -15.07 -57.98
N SER A 208 -15.56 -15.26 -58.15
CA SER A 208 -14.65 -14.23 -58.68
C SER A 208 -13.46 -14.88 -59.38
N GLN A 209 -12.99 -14.25 -60.46
CA GLN A 209 -11.84 -14.70 -61.25
C GLN A 209 -10.50 -14.16 -60.73
N GLU A 210 -10.50 -13.08 -59.94
CA GLU A 210 -9.31 -12.51 -59.31
C GLU A 210 -9.66 -11.96 -57.91
N GLU A 211 -9.04 -12.47 -56.84
CA GLU A 211 -9.11 -11.88 -55.49
C GLU A 211 -7.74 -11.88 -54.78
N PRO A 212 -7.37 -10.80 -54.04
CA PRO A 212 -6.21 -10.80 -53.15
C PRO A 212 -6.49 -11.44 -51.78
N GLU A 213 -5.50 -12.15 -51.23
CA GLU A 213 -5.65 -13.11 -50.11
C GLU A 213 -6.02 -12.56 -48.71
N ALA A 214 -5.90 -11.24 -48.44
CA ALA A 214 -6.40 -10.57 -47.22
C ALA A 214 -6.19 -9.04 -47.25
N TYR A 215 -6.94 -8.33 -46.42
CA TYR A 215 -6.76 -6.90 -46.15
C TYR A 215 -6.49 -6.64 -44.65
N ILE A 216 -5.63 -5.66 -44.36
CA ILE A 216 -5.45 -5.09 -43.02
C ILE A 216 -6.01 -3.68 -43.02
N GLU A 217 -6.86 -3.36 -42.04
CA GLU A 217 -7.30 -2.00 -41.80
C GLU A 217 -6.34 -1.29 -40.85
N GLU A 218 -5.89 -0.09 -41.21
CA GLU A 218 -5.13 0.81 -40.35
C GLU A 218 -6.04 1.95 -39.89
N GLU A 219 -6.21 2.11 -38.59
CA GLU A 219 -6.77 3.33 -38.02
C GLU A 219 -5.68 4.39 -37.96
N ILE A 220 -5.92 5.52 -38.63
CA ILE A 220 -4.94 6.58 -38.84
C ILE A 220 -5.51 7.87 -38.29
N ILE A 221 -4.70 8.56 -37.49
CA ILE A 221 -4.91 9.93 -37.07
C ILE A 221 -4.11 10.83 -38.01
N ILE A 222 -4.78 11.79 -38.64
CA ILE A 222 -4.17 12.84 -39.47
C ILE A 222 -4.32 14.15 -38.72
N ILE A 223 -3.20 14.77 -38.37
CA ILE A 223 -3.17 16.00 -37.58
C ILE A 223 -3.08 17.18 -38.54
N ASN A 224 -4.01 18.13 -38.43
CA ASN A 224 -3.88 19.43 -39.08
C ASN A 224 -3.02 20.35 -38.20
N PRO A 225 -1.78 20.67 -38.60
CA PRO A 225 -0.86 21.45 -37.76
C PRO A 225 -1.34 22.90 -37.55
N LYS A 226 -2.15 23.45 -38.46
CA LYS A 226 -2.66 24.83 -38.36
C LYS A 226 -3.80 24.94 -37.35
N THR A 227 -4.69 23.95 -37.29
CA THR A 227 -5.89 24.00 -36.45
C THR A 227 -5.73 23.25 -35.13
N GLN A 228 -4.66 22.45 -34.96
CA GLN A 228 -4.50 21.52 -33.82
C GLN A 228 -5.72 20.59 -33.65
N LYS A 229 -6.35 20.26 -34.79
CA LYS A 229 -7.44 19.30 -34.87
C LYS A 229 -6.94 18.07 -35.61
N GLN A 230 -7.48 16.92 -35.27
CA GLN A 230 -7.18 15.65 -35.91
C GLN A 230 -8.41 15.09 -36.61
N GLU A 231 -8.14 14.39 -37.70
CA GLU A 231 -9.07 13.60 -38.46
C GLU A 231 -8.74 12.12 -38.26
N ARG A 232 -9.75 11.30 -37.98
CA ARG A 232 -9.57 9.87 -37.73
C ARG A 232 -10.20 9.06 -38.87
N LYS A 233 -9.39 8.27 -39.54
CA LYS A 233 -9.78 7.45 -40.70
C LYS A 233 -9.41 6.00 -40.50
N ILE A 234 -10.12 5.11 -41.19
CA ILE A 234 -9.71 3.73 -41.39
C ILE A 234 -9.35 3.56 -42.87
N ASN A 235 -8.13 3.08 -43.14
CA ASN A 235 -7.65 2.78 -44.49
C ASN A 235 -7.45 1.27 -44.65
N GLN A 236 -7.83 0.73 -45.80
CA GLN A 236 -7.58 -0.67 -46.14
C GLN A 236 -6.27 -0.83 -46.94
N LYS A 237 -5.38 -1.74 -46.52
CA LYS A 237 -4.15 -2.12 -47.27
C LYS A 237 -4.13 -3.61 -47.59
N THR A 238 -3.59 -3.97 -48.76
CA THR A 238 -3.38 -5.36 -49.18
C THR A 238 -2.23 -6.00 -48.38
N PHE A 239 -2.41 -7.26 -47.98
CA PHE A 239 -1.47 -7.99 -47.12
C PHE A 239 -0.05 -8.12 -47.73
N ASP A 240 0.05 -8.17 -49.06
CA ASP A 240 1.32 -8.35 -49.79
C ASP A 240 2.31 -7.19 -49.63
N SER A 241 1.85 -5.97 -49.36
CA SER A 241 2.75 -4.82 -49.16
C SER A 241 3.54 -4.88 -47.83
N ILE A 242 3.25 -5.84 -46.94
CA ILE A 242 3.73 -5.83 -45.55
C ILE A 242 4.43 -7.15 -45.16
N ARG A 243 4.99 -7.88 -46.13
CA ARG A 243 5.68 -9.16 -45.89
C ARG A 243 6.95 -9.07 -45.01
N LYS A 244 7.32 -7.89 -44.49
CA LYS A 244 8.57 -7.73 -43.73
C LYS A 244 8.51 -7.32 -42.25
N GLN A 245 7.50 -6.67 -41.66
CA GLN A 245 7.69 -6.14 -40.28
C GLN A 245 6.48 -5.89 -39.34
N VAL A 246 5.27 -6.41 -39.53
CA VAL A 246 4.12 -5.94 -38.70
C VAL A 246 3.55 -6.97 -37.72
N LYS A 247 3.48 -6.58 -36.43
CA LYS A 247 2.66 -7.23 -35.39
C LYS A 247 1.26 -6.60 -35.35
N LEU A 248 0.22 -7.42 -35.38
CA LEU A 248 -1.16 -6.98 -35.06
C LEU A 248 -1.22 -6.57 -33.58
N ARG A 249 -1.48 -5.29 -33.31
CA ARG A 249 -1.60 -4.74 -31.96
C ARG A 249 -2.56 -3.54 -31.95
N GLU A 250 -3.26 -3.38 -30.84
CA GLU A 250 -4.01 -2.17 -30.51
C GLU A 250 -3.06 -1.14 -29.85
N ASN A 251 -3.28 0.16 -30.06
CA ASN A 251 -2.44 1.27 -29.56
C ASN A 251 -1.03 1.37 -30.19
N LEU A 252 -0.96 1.22 -31.51
CA LEU A 252 0.28 1.50 -32.26
C LEU A 252 0.61 3.00 -32.22
N GLN A 253 1.89 3.36 -32.31
CA GLN A 253 2.32 4.75 -32.44
C GLN A 253 3.43 4.84 -33.50
N GLU A 254 3.05 4.62 -34.75
CA GLU A 254 3.97 4.64 -35.90
C GLU A 254 3.58 5.79 -36.84
N GLY A 255 4.52 6.66 -37.22
CA GLY A 255 4.26 7.76 -38.15
C GLY A 255 5.16 8.99 -37.99
N ASP A 256 4.95 10.01 -38.84
CA ASP A 256 5.83 11.18 -39.04
C ASP A 256 5.34 12.48 -38.35
N GLY A 257 4.54 12.35 -37.29
CA GLY A 257 4.01 13.50 -36.54
C GLY A 257 2.81 14.20 -37.20
N THR A 258 2.64 14.10 -38.52
CA THR A 258 1.43 14.57 -39.23
C THR A 258 0.42 13.46 -39.50
N ARG A 259 0.91 12.23 -39.65
CA ARG A 259 0.10 11.03 -39.79
C ARG A 259 0.55 9.99 -38.77
N LYS A 260 -0.38 9.38 -38.03
CA LYS A 260 -0.08 8.39 -36.98
C LYS A 260 -1.02 7.20 -37.08
N VAL A 261 -0.48 5.99 -37.21
CA VAL A 261 -1.25 4.74 -37.15
C VAL A 261 -1.45 4.36 -35.68
N VAL A 262 -2.71 4.19 -35.26
CA VAL A 262 -3.08 3.95 -33.84
C VAL A 262 -3.68 2.58 -33.56
N ALA A 263 -4.21 1.89 -34.56
CA ALA A 263 -4.69 0.52 -34.41
C ALA A 263 -4.69 -0.22 -35.75
N ARG A 264 -4.57 -1.56 -35.71
CA ARG A 264 -4.73 -2.46 -36.85
C ARG A 264 -5.76 -3.54 -36.52
N ARG A 265 -6.82 -3.72 -37.31
CA ARG A 265 -7.92 -4.70 -37.07
C ARG A 265 -8.60 -5.23 -38.34
N ILE A 266 -9.55 -6.15 -38.19
CA ILE A 266 -10.31 -6.81 -39.27
C ILE A 266 -11.82 -6.49 -39.10
N VAL A 267 -12.46 -5.74 -40.01
CA VAL A 267 -13.91 -5.39 -39.95
C VAL A 267 -14.55 -5.35 -41.37
N ARG A 268 -15.89 -5.27 -41.46
CA ARG A 268 -16.67 -5.21 -42.72
C ARG A 268 -17.60 -3.98 -42.73
N HIS A 269 -17.68 -3.30 -43.89
CA HIS A 269 -18.64 -2.28 -44.42
C HIS A 269 -17.92 -0.99 -44.88
N TRP A 270 -18.11 -0.56 -46.14
CA TRP A 270 -17.22 0.41 -46.82
C TRP A 270 -17.91 1.35 -47.83
N GLN A 271 -17.23 2.47 -48.12
CA GLN A 271 -17.49 3.35 -49.28
C GLN A 271 -16.17 3.66 -50.02
N SER A 272 -16.21 3.76 -51.35
CA SER A 272 -15.02 3.98 -52.20
C SER A 272 -14.78 5.47 -52.49
N LYS A 273 -13.54 5.96 -52.29
CA LYS A 273 -13.07 7.28 -52.76
C LYS A 273 -11.69 7.15 -53.40
N GLN A 274 -11.55 7.64 -54.64
CA GLN A 274 -10.26 7.69 -55.38
C GLN A 274 -9.50 6.34 -55.44
N GLY A 275 -10.23 5.23 -55.59
CA GLY A 275 -9.61 3.90 -55.70
C GLY A 275 -9.07 3.31 -54.39
N GLN A 276 -9.32 3.97 -53.25
CA GLN A 276 -9.04 3.44 -51.92
C GLN A 276 -10.34 3.34 -51.10
N MET A 277 -10.46 2.27 -50.32
CA MET A 277 -11.57 2.06 -49.40
C MET A 277 -11.23 2.78 -48.09
N GLU A 278 -11.97 3.83 -47.77
CA GLU A 278 -11.78 4.64 -46.54
C GLU A 278 -13.10 4.78 -45.77
N ILE A 279 -13.03 4.69 -44.43
CA ILE A 279 -14.14 5.07 -43.54
C ILE A 279 -13.71 6.28 -42.71
N GLN A 280 -14.50 7.34 -42.76
CA GLN A 280 -14.32 8.51 -41.92
C GLN A 280 -14.96 8.26 -40.55
N LEU A 281 -14.15 8.12 -39.50
CA LEU A 281 -14.67 7.92 -38.14
C LEU A 281 -15.04 9.25 -37.46
N ALA A 282 -14.21 10.27 -37.67
CA ALA A 282 -14.46 11.61 -37.17
C ALA A 282 -13.71 12.67 -37.97
N GLN A 283 -14.34 13.81 -38.21
CA GLN A 283 -13.72 15.00 -38.77
C GLN A 283 -13.69 16.06 -37.65
N ASN A 284 -12.50 16.51 -37.25
CA ASN A 284 -12.29 17.60 -36.28
C ASN A 284 -12.31 17.23 -34.78
N GLU A 285 -11.70 16.11 -34.40
CA GLU A 285 -11.40 15.85 -32.98
C GLU A 285 -10.26 16.76 -32.50
N PRO A 286 -10.20 17.14 -31.21
CA PRO A 286 -9.01 17.80 -30.66
C PRO A 286 -7.83 16.82 -30.62
N THR A 287 -6.60 17.31 -30.83
CA THR A 287 -5.37 16.49 -30.71
C THR A 287 -5.01 16.18 -29.27
N LYS A 288 -5.37 17.08 -28.34
CA LYS A 288 -5.08 16.99 -26.90
C LYS A 288 -6.28 17.44 -26.09
N TYR A 289 -6.42 16.84 -24.92
CA TYR A 289 -7.35 17.28 -23.89
C TYR A 289 -6.58 17.83 -22.69
N VAL A 290 -7.20 18.78 -22.00
CA VAL A 290 -6.93 19.07 -20.60
C VAL A 290 -7.75 18.06 -19.79
N GLU A 291 -7.09 17.19 -19.04
CA GLU A 291 -7.73 16.29 -18.07
C GLU A 291 -7.66 16.92 -16.68
N GLU A 292 -8.82 17.20 -16.12
CA GLU A 292 -9.02 17.80 -14.81
C GLU A 292 -9.60 16.75 -13.86
N GLU A 293 -9.05 16.65 -12.66
CA GLU A 293 -9.71 15.95 -11.56
C GLU A 293 -10.49 16.99 -10.76
N VAL A 294 -11.80 16.80 -10.63
CA VAL A 294 -12.71 17.79 -10.04
C VAL A 294 -13.59 17.18 -8.96
N LEU A 295 -13.93 17.99 -7.96
CA LEU A 295 -15.01 17.73 -7.02
C LEU A 295 -16.24 18.55 -7.42
N CYS A 296 -17.32 17.83 -7.71
CA CYS A 296 -18.60 18.40 -8.05
C CYS A 296 -19.52 18.39 -6.84
N TYR A 297 -20.05 19.55 -6.48
CA TYR A 297 -21.00 19.71 -5.39
C TYR A 297 -22.42 19.64 -5.95
N GLY A 298 -23.17 18.58 -5.62
CA GLY A 298 -24.55 18.38 -6.08
C GLY A 298 -25.51 18.12 -4.93
N GLU A 299 -26.81 18.04 -5.24
CA GLU A 299 -27.87 17.77 -4.24
C GLU A 299 -27.72 16.39 -3.57
N ASN A 300 -27.05 15.44 -4.23
CA ASN A 300 -26.78 14.10 -3.71
C ASN A 300 -25.41 13.97 -3.00
N GLY A 301 -24.77 15.09 -2.67
CA GLY A 301 -23.43 15.12 -2.06
C GLY A 301 -22.31 15.43 -3.06
N ILE A 302 -21.07 15.16 -2.66
CA ILE A 302 -19.88 15.49 -3.45
C ILE A 302 -19.50 14.30 -4.34
N GLN A 303 -19.25 14.57 -5.63
CA GLN A 303 -18.76 13.58 -6.60
C GLN A 303 -17.35 13.91 -7.05
N ARG A 304 -16.47 12.90 -7.16
CA ARG A 304 -15.15 13.06 -7.79
C ARG A 304 -15.21 12.59 -9.24
N LYS A 305 -14.81 13.46 -10.17
CA LYS A 305 -14.82 13.17 -11.61
C LYS A 305 -13.46 13.46 -12.25
N LEU A 306 -13.15 12.75 -13.34
CA LEU A 306 -12.19 13.20 -14.34
C LEU A 306 -12.96 13.84 -15.49
N VAL A 307 -12.58 15.05 -15.87
CA VAL A 307 -13.18 15.80 -16.96
C VAL A 307 -12.12 16.09 -18.00
N ARG A 308 -12.35 15.69 -19.25
CA ARG A 308 -11.49 16.02 -20.40
C ARG A 308 -12.14 17.11 -21.22
N ARG A 309 -11.49 18.26 -21.30
CA ARG A 309 -11.90 19.42 -22.12
C ARG A 309 -10.93 19.59 -23.28
N PRO A 310 -11.40 19.91 -24.51
CA PRO A 310 -10.51 20.21 -25.62
C PRO A 310 -9.48 21.28 -25.22
N LEU A 311 -8.20 21.06 -25.51
CA LEU A 311 -7.15 22.03 -25.14
C LEU A 311 -7.35 23.36 -25.90
N THR A 312 -7.83 24.38 -25.20
CA THR A 312 -7.87 25.77 -25.67
C THR A 312 -6.56 26.47 -25.29
N LYS A 313 -6.15 27.50 -26.03
CA LYS A 313 -4.86 28.22 -25.83
C LYS A 313 -4.85 29.13 -24.57
N GLU A 314 -5.61 28.78 -23.54
CA GLU A 314 -5.67 29.57 -22.31
C GLU A 314 -4.48 29.26 -21.39
N ASN A 315 -3.97 30.29 -20.72
CA ASN A 315 -2.91 30.17 -19.71
C ASN A 315 -3.49 29.58 -18.42
N GLN A 316 -3.82 28.29 -18.44
CA GLN A 316 -4.32 27.55 -17.29
C GLN A 316 -3.15 26.99 -16.46
N GLN A 317 -3.25 27.07 -15.13
CA GLN A 317 -2.23 26.51 -14.24
C GLN A 317 -2.28 24.98 -14.29
N MET A 318 -1.14 24.34 -14.52
CA MET A 318 -1.00 22.88 -14.60
C MET A 318 -0.39 22.34 -13.30
N GLY A 319 -0.82 21.16 -12.84
CA GLY A 319 -0.26 20.54 -11.64
C GLY A 319 -1.29 19.83 -10.76
N ASN A 320 -0.86 19.47 -9.55
CA ASN A 320 -1.72 18.95 -8.47
C ASN A 320 -1.97 20.05 -7.42
N ASN A 321 -2.93 19.81 -6.52
CA ASN A 321 -3.36 20.74 -5.47
C ASN A 321 -3.76 22.11 -6.03
N LEU A 322 -4.45 22.08 -7.17
CA LEU A 322 -5.11 23.27 -7.64
C LEU A 322 -6.24 23.58 -6.65
N ASN A 323 -6.43 24.86 -6.36
CA ASN A 323 -7.53 25.33 -5.53
C ASN A 323 -8.42 26.28 -6.33
N GLU A 324 -8.58 25.96 -7.61
CA GLU A 324 -9.39 26.71 -8.55
C GLU A 324 -10.84 26.20 -8.49
N VAL A 325 -11.78 27.10 -8.70
CA VAL A 325 -13.20 26.77 -8.86
C VAL A 325 -13.55 27.05 -10.31
N ASP A 326 -14.13 26.07 -10.98
CA ASP A 326 -14.59 26.25 -12.35
C ASP A 326 -15.88 27.09 -12.42
N LYS A 327 -16.28 27.45 -13.64
CA LYS A 327 -17.48 28.27 -13.90
C LYS A 327 -18.79 27.68 -13.35
N ASP A 328 -18.82 26.37 -13.09
CA ASP A 328 -19.98 25.64 -12.62
C ASP A 328 -19.92 25.43 -11.09
N GLY A 329 -18.93 26.03 -10.41
CA GLY A 329 -18.74 25.92 -8.97
C GLY A 329 -17.98 24.67 -8.52
N ASN A 330 -17.43 23.87 -9.44
CA ASN A 330 -16.69 22.66 -9.11
C ASN A 330 -15.25 22.99 -8.74
N ARG A 331 -14.70 22.31 -7.72
CA ARG A 331 -13.31 22.50 -7.32
C ARG A 331 -12.38 21.64 -8.16
N ILE A 332 -11.39 22.24 -8.79
CA ILE A 332 -10.39 21.55 -9.61
C ILE A 332 -9.22 21.18 -8.72
N LEU A 333 -8.95 19.88 -8.56
CA LEU A 333 -7.89 19.34 -7.70
C LEU A 333 -6.56 19.13 -8.42
N SER A 334 -6.62 18.74 -9.70
CA SER A 334 -5.45 18.62 -10.55
C SER A 334 -5.79 18.85 -12.01
N ARG A 335 -4.78 19.27 -12.78
CA ARG A 335 -4.89 19.51 -14.22
C ARG A 335 -3.63 19.02 -14.92
N LYS A 336 -3.81 18.25 -15.99
CA LYS A 336 -2.71 17.81 -16.87
C LYS A 336 -3.17 17.73 -18.32
N ILE A 337 -2.22 17.75 -19.24
CA ILE A 337 -2.48 17.57 -20.67
C ILE A 337 -2.36 16.08 -21.01
N VAL A 338 -3.35 15.55 -21.74
CA VAL A 338 -3.36 14.17 -22.23
C VAL A 338 -3.59 14.13 -23.74
N ASP A 339 -2.95 13.20 -24.42
CA ASP A 339 -3.09 13.03 -25.87
C ASP A 339 -4.38 12.28 -26.23
N ASN A 340 -5.07 12.74 -27.29
CA ASN A 340 -6.28 12.09 -27.81
C ASN A 340 -5.92 10.92 -28.77
N SER A 341 -5.16 9.95 -28.27
CA SER A 341 -4.65 8.83 -29.07
C SER A 341 -5.64 7.65 -29.20
N GLN A 342 -6.54 7.49 -28.23
CA GLN A 342 -7.53 6.41 -28.19
C GLN A 342 -8.85 6.84 -28.85
N SER A 343 -9.53 5.91 -29.54
CA SER A 343 -10.84 6.20 -30.12
C SER A 343 -11.93 6.22 -29.04
N PHE A 344 -12.99 7.03 -29.22
CA PHE A 344 -14.08 7.08 -28.23
C PHE A 344 -14.68 5.70 -27.95
N ASN A 345 -14.85 4.86 -28.97
CA ASN A 345 -15.36 3.49 -28.82
C ASN A 345 -14.47 2.62 -27.90
N GLN A 346 -13.16 2.90 -27.80
CA GLN A 346 -12.26 2.20 -26.87
C GLN A 346 -12.43 2.66 -25.43
N VAL A 347 -12.77 3.94 -25.21
CA VAL A 347 -12.88 4.55 -23.88
C VAL A 347 -14.31 4.65 -23.35
N GLN A 348 -15.31 4.43 -24.20
CA GLN A 348 -16.74 4.56 -23.89
C GLN A 348 -17.22 3.71 -22.71
N LYS A 349 -16.50 2.62 -22.40
CA LYS A 349 -16.80 1.78 -21.23
C LYS A 349 -16.73 2.57 -19.91
N ASP A 350 -15.84 3.55 -19.84
CA ASP A 350 -15.53 4.29 -18.62
C ASP A 350 -15.79 5.80 -18.74
N TRP A 351 -15.91 6.32 -19.96
CA TRP A 351 -16.05 7.75 -20.25
C TRP A 351 -17.38 8.04 -20.93
N GLN A 352 -18.12 8.99 -20.36
CA GLN A 352 -19.36 9.51 -20.92
C GLN A 352 -19.07 10.77 -21.72
N LYS A 353 -19.74 10.94 -22.86
CA LYS A 353 -19.58 12.12 -23.71
C LYS A 353 -20.59 13.19 -23.31
N GLY A 354 -20.08 14.33 -22.85
CA GLY A 354 -20.87 15.52 -22.52
C GLY A 354 -21.17 16.40 -23.73
N GLN A 355 -21.82 17.54 -23.47
CA GLN A 355 -22.08 18.57 -24.48
C GLN A 355 -20.77 19.23 -24.93
N ASN A 356 -20.66 19.63 -26.21
CA ASN A 356 -19.46 20.30 -26.76
C ASN A 356 -18.16 19.45 -26.79
N GLY A 357 -18.26 18.13 -26.69
CA GLY A 357 -17.11 17.23 -26.85
C GLY A 357 -16.25 17.05 -25.60
N THR A 358 -16.76 17.45 -24.43
CA THR A 358 -16.21 17.02 -23.13
C THR A 358 -16.38 15.52 -22.93
N LEU A 359 -15.42 14.91 -22.23
CA LEU A 359 -15.56 13.53 -21.75
C LEU A 359 -15.50 13.55 -20.22
N GLU A 360 -16.41 12.83 -19.57
CA GLU A 360 -16.48 12.74 -18.12
C GLU A 360 -16.39 11.29 -17.67
N LYS A 361 -15.61 11.05 -16.61
CA LYS A 361 -15.53 9.76 -15.94
C LYS A 361 -15.74 9.97 -14.45
N ILE A 362 -16.80 9.39 -13.90
CA ILE A 362 -17.06 9.44 -12.46
C ILE A 362 -16.09 8.47 -11.78
N ILE A 363 -15.27 8.99 -10.86
CA ILE A 363 -14.35 8.18 -10.04
C ILE A 363 -15.08 7.69 -8.79
N SER A 364 -15.85 8.57 -8.15
CA SER A 364 -16.67 8.27 -6.99
C SER A 364 -17.98 9.05 -7.02
N GLN A 365 -19.07 8.37 -6.68
CA GLN A 365 -20.42 8.93 -6.59
C GLN A 365 -20.66 9.64 -5.25
N GLU A 366 -19.95 9.24 -4.21
CA GLU A 366 -20.08 9.77 -2.85
C GLU A 366 -18.67 9.99 -2.28
N GLU A 367 -18.27 11.25 -2.18
CA GLU A 367 -17.01 11.67 -1.59
C GLU A 367 -17.27 12.48 -0.33
N PRO A 368 -16.50 12.26 0.74
CA PRO A 368 -16.61 13.07 1.94
C PRO A 368 -16.00 14.46 1.69
N GLU A 369 -16.56 15.48 2.35
CA GLU A 369 -16.02 16.84 2.31
C GLU A 369 -14.69 16.93 3.06
N GLN A 370 -14.56 16.17 4.15
CA GLN A 370 -13.41 16.14 5.02
C GLN A 370 -12.94 14.71 5.26
N TYR A 371 -11.64 14.56 5.41
CA TYR A 371 -11.01 13.33 5.88
C TYR A 371 -10.35 13.57 7.22
N ILE A 372 -10.26 12.52 8.00
CA ILE A 372 -9.29 12.42 9.08
C ILE A 372 -8.01 11.87 8.48
N GLU A 373 -6.92 12.59 8.70
CA GLU A 373 -5.57 12.13 8.39
C GLU A 373 -4.86 11.71 9.69
N GLU A 374 -4.48 10.43 9.75
CA GLU A 374 -3.81 9.82 10.89
C GLU A 374 -2.37 9.44 10.54
N GLU A 375 -1.44 9.82 11.41
CA GLU A 375 -0.10 9.24 11.42
C GLU A 375 -0.13 8.00 12.32
N ILE A 376 0.05 6.82 11.72
CA ILE A 376 -0.01 5.52 12.39
C ILE A 376 1.37 4.89 12.41
N ILE A 377 1.76 4.38 13.57
CA ILE A 377 2.92 3.51 13.75
C ILE A 377 2.45 2.05 13.71
N ILE A 378 3.01 1.25 12.83
CA ILE A 378 2.75 -0.19 12.69
C ILE A 378 3.98 -0.96 13.15
N ILE A 379 3.88 -1.74 14.21
CA ILE A 379 4.98 -2.58 14.70
C ILE A 379 4.88 -3.95 14.04
N ASN A 380 5.92 -4.32 13.27
CA ASN A 380 6.04 -5.65 12.71
C ASN A 380 6.34 -6.66 13.83
N PRO A 381 5.45 -7.63 14.11
CA PRO A 381 5.63 -8.54 15.24
C PRO A 381 6.83 -9.48 15.09
N LYS A 382 7.27 -9.77 13.85
CA LYS A 382 8.41 -10.67 13.59
C LYS A 382 9.76 -9.98 13.75
N THR A 383 9.86 -8.70 13.37
CA THR A 383 11.13 -7.98 13.35
C THR A 383 11.26 -6.96 14.49
N GLY A 384 10.15 -6.65 15.17
CA GLY A 384 10.05 -5.56 16.14
C GLY A 384 10.25 -4.18 15.52
N LYS A 385 10.39 -4.05 14.21
CA LYS A 385 10.56 -2.76 13.52
C LYS A 385 9.22 -2.03 13.42
N GLN A 386 9.27 -0.71 13.46
CA GLN A 386 8.13 0.17 13.24
C GLN A 386 8.10 0.67 11.80
N GLU A 387 6.92 0.81 11.25
CA GLU A 387 6.66 1.51 10.00
C GLU A 387 5.69 2.65 10.30
N ARG A 388 6.04 3.87 9.89
CA ARG A 388 5.10 5.00 9.94
C ARG A 388 4.28 5.03 8.66
N LYS A 389 2.98 5.25 8.78
CA LYS A 389 2.07 5.35 7.65
C LYS A 389 1.12 6.52 7.87
N LEU A 390 0.94 7.33 6.84
CA LEU A 390 -0.11 8.33 6.82
C LEU A 390 -1.35 7.73 6.18
N VAL A 391 -2.47 7.69 6.89
CA VAL A 391 -3.74 7.17 6.38
C VAL A 391 -4.78 8.27 6.38
N ARG A 392 -5.73 8.21 5.44
CA ARG A 392 -6.90 9.08 5.44
C ARG A 392 -8.16 8.23 5.39
N ARG A 393 -9.17 8.61 6.17
CA ARG A 393 -10.52 8.01 6.16
C ARG A 393 -11.58 9.11 6.31
N PRO A 394 -12.82 8.89 5.82
CA PRO A 394 -13.87 9.89 5.92
C PRO A 394 -14.01 10.43 7.34
N TYR A 395 -14.23 11.73 7.49
CA TYR A 395 -14.48 12.32 8.80
C TYR A 395 -15.88 11.96 9.27
N GLU A 396 -15.95 11.20 10.35
CA GLU A 396 -17.16 10.98 11.14
C GLU A 396 -17.00 11.79 12.42
N ASN A 397 -18.04 12.50 12.86
CA ASN A 397 -17.98 13.32 14.08
C ASN A 397 -17.58 12.45 15.29
N ASP A 398 -17.02 13.08 16.33
CA ASP A 398 -16.67 12.49 17.65
C ASP A 398 -15.26 11.89 17.84
N GLU A 399 -14.24 12.38 17.10
CA GLU A 399 -12.86 11.92 17.27
C GLU A 399 -11.90 12.90 17.95
N GLU A 400 -10.96 12.36 18.72
CA GLU A 400 -9.90 13.14 19.38
C GLU A 400 -8.82 13.58 18.38
N ILE A 401 -8.73 14.89 18.16
CA ILE A 401 -7.76 15.52 17.25
C ILE A 401 -6.53 15.99 18.03
N GLY A 402 -5.33 15.69 17.53
CA GLY A 402 -4.09 16.14 18.17
C GLY A 402 -2.83 15.54 17.57
N ASP A 403 -1.69 16.20 17.82
CA ASP A 403 -0.36 15.81 17.31
C ASP A 403 0.44 14.94 18.30
N GLN A 404 -0.16 14.61 19.44
CA GLN A 404 0.45 13.90 20.57
C GLN A 404 -0.41 12.72 21.04
N LEU A 405 -1.05 12.05 20.09
CA LEU A 405 -1.84 10.86 20.42
C LEU A 405 -0.92 9.68 20.74
N ASN A 406 -1.45 8.72 21.48
CA ASN A 406 -0.79 7.43 21.73
C ASN A 406 -1.86 6.34 21.85
N GLU A 407 -2.81 6.38 20.93
CA GLU A 407 -3.99 5.52 20.93
C GLU A 407 -3.64 4.18 20.28
N SER A 408 -3.92 3.07 20.98
CA SER A 408 -3.70 1.73 20.44
C SER A 408 -4.96 1.22 19.74
N ILE A 409 -4.89 1.06 18.42
CA ILE A 409 -6.03 0.66 17.56
C ILE A 409 -6.03 -0.85 17.21
N GLY A 410 -5.22 -1.65 17.90
CA GLY A 410 -5.10 -3.10 17.68
C GLY A 410 -4.10 -3.48 16.58
N ASN A 411 -3.87 -4.77 16.37
CA ASN A 411 -2.94 -5.31 15.35
C ASN A 411 -1.52 -4.71 15.39
N ASN A 412 -1.02 -4.38 16.59
CA ASN A 412 0.27 -3.72 16.81
C ASN A 412 0.39 -2.32 16.15
N GLN A 413 -0.73 -1.61 16.02
CA GLN A 413 -0.79 -0.26 15.46
C GLN A 413 -1.11 0.78 16.53
N LYS A 414 -0.49 1.96 16.41
CA LYS A 414 -0.72 3.11 17.28
C LYS A 414 -0.94 4.37 16.46
N VAL A 415 -1.96 5.16 16.78
CA VAL A 415 -2.17 6.49 16.20
C VAL A 415 -1.38 7.50 17.04
N VAL A 416 -0.49 8.25 16.40
CA VAL A 416 0.37 9.24 17.05
C VAL A 416 0.01 10.69 16.71
N ALA A 417 -0.69 10.90 15.61
CA ALA A 417 -1.34 12.16 15.30
C ALA A 417 -2.62 11.93 14.53
N ARG A 418 -3.58 12.82 14.73
CA ARG A 418 -4.85 12.86 14.02
C ARG A 418 -5.20 14.31 13.72
N ARG A 419 -5.53 14.61 12.47
CA ARG A 419 -5.98 15.94 12.03
C ARG A 419 -7.10 15.85 11.02
N ILE A 420 -7.98 16.84 11.01
CA ILE A 420 -9.02 16.99 9.99
C ILE A 420 -8.38 17.71 8.80
N VAL A 421 -8.48 17.12 7.62
CA VAL A 421 -8.02 17.69 6.35
C VAL A 421 -9.18 17.80 5.38
N GLN A 422 -9.20 18.86 4.59
CA GLN A 422 -10.20 19.06 3.56
C GLN A 422 -9.97 18.07 2.40
N ASN A 423 -11.03 17.71 1.70
CA ASN A 423 -10.91 16.97 0.45
C ASN A 423 -10.46 17.91 -0.68
N ASP A 424 -9.19 18.30 -0.65
CA ASP A 424 -8.62 19.29 -1.58
C ASP A 424 -7.39 18.77 -2.35
N SER A 425 -7.03 17.51 -2.14
CA SER A 425 -5.88 16.87 -2.77
C SER A 425 -6.32 15.92 -3.89
N SER A 426 -5.49 15.78 -4.92
CA SER A 426 -5.75 14.84 -6.02
C SER A 426 -5.56 13.38 -5.58
N LEU A 427 -6.22 12.44 -6.27
CA LEU A 427 -6.14 11.00 -5.96
C LEU A 427 -4.70 10.46 -6.09
N ASN A 428 -3.93 11.01 -7.03
CA ASN A 428 -2.52 10.62 -7.21
C ASN A 428 -1.65 11.06 -6.04
N GLU A 429 -1.92 12.23 -5.49
CA GLU A 429 -1.22 12.73 -4.32
C GLU A 429 -1.58 11.94 -3.07
N TRP A 430 -2.86 11.61 -2.92
CA TRP A 430 -3.33 10.71 -1.87
C TRP A 430 -2.59 9.36 -1.87
N LYS A 431 -2.43 8.74 -3.06
CA LYS A 431 -1.69 7.48 -3.20
C LYS A 431 -0.20 7.59 -2.91
N LYS A 432 0.42 8.78 -3.08
CA LYS A 432 1.82 9.01 -2.72
C LYS A 432 1.99 9.09 -1.21
N ASN A 433 1.10 9.84 -0.54
CA ASN A 433 1.18 10.05 0.91
C ASN A 433 0.88 8.78 1.72
N GLN A 434 0.07 7.85 1.18
CA GLN A 434 -0.14 6.53 1.81
C GLN A 434 1.07 5.59 1.79
N LYS A 435 2.09 5.86 0.96
CA LYS A 435 3.21 4.92 0.69
C LYS A 435 4.50 5.21 1.45
N THR A 436 4.55 6.20 2.34
CA THR A 436 5.78 6.58 3.04
C THR A 436 6.09 5.66 4.23
N GLY A 437 6.35 4.38 3.97
CA GLY A 437 6.81 3.42 4.96
C GLY A 437 8.31 3.57 5.24
N GLN A 438 8.70 4.54 6.07
CA GLN A 438 10.05 4.52 6.64
C GLN A 438 10.10 3.46 7.74
N LEU A 439 10.94 2.45 7.53
CA LEU A 439 11.23 1.41 8.53
C LEU A 439 12.11 2.00 9.62
N GLU A 440 11.51 2.28 10.77
CA GLU A 440 12.16 2.78 11.98
C GLU A 440 12.25 1.67 13.03
N LYS A 441 13.04 1.89 14.08
CA LYS A 441 13.02 1.03 15.27
C LYS A 441 12.10 1.65 16.32
N PRO A 442 11.43 0.84 17.15
CA PRO A 442 10.46 1.30 18.15
C PRO A 442 11.06 2.19 19.22
N ASN A 443 12.33 1.95 19.49
CA ASN A 443 13.10 2.70 20.45
C ASN A 443 14.19 3.46 19.72
N ILE A 444 14.25 4.75 20.01
CA ILE A 444 15.35 5.62 19.60
C ILE A 444 16.22 5.93 20.80
N LEU A 445 17.49 6.12 20.52
CA LEU A 445 18.48 6.52 21.48
C LEU A 445 18.55 8.03 21.50
N ARG A 446 18.17 8.66 22.61
CA ARG A 446 18.35 10.10 22.83
C ARG A 446 19.62 10.33 23.64
N LYS A 447 20.64 10.88 22.99
CA LYS A 447 21.91 11.28 23.58
C LYS A 447 21.89 12.77 23.88
N LYS A 448 22.59 13.17 24.94
CA LYS A 448 22.98 14.55 25.20
C LYS A 448 24.49 14.64 25.03
N VAL A 449 24.95 15.53 24.17
CA VAL A 449 26.36 15.62 23.77
C VAL A 449 26.85 17.07 23.82
N LEU A 450 28.14 17.23 24.04
CA LEU A 450 28.88 18.47 23.82
C LEU A 450 29.61 18.35 22.50
N VAL A 451 29.34 19.27 21.57
CA VAL A 451 29.86 19.26 20.20
C VAL A 451 30.61 20.57 19.97
N MET A 452 31.83 20.51 19.47
CA MET A 452 32.57 21.70 19.05
C MET A 452 31.93 22.26 17.77
N ASN A 453 31.50 23.52 17.79
CA ASN A 453 31.12 24.20 16.55
C ASN A 453 32.40 24.74 15.90
N GLU A 454 32.74 24.19 14.74
CA GLU A 454 33.98 24.50 14.01
C GLU A 454 34.05 25.95 13.53
N GLU A 455 32.91 26.59 13.22
CA GLU A 455 32.86 27.98 12.74
C GLU A 455 33.11 28.98 13.88
N THR A 456 32.53 28.71 15.05
CA THR A 456 32.61 29.63 16.19
C THR A 456 33.74 29.31 17.15
N GLY A 457 34.32 28.11 17.05
CA GLY A 457 35.27 27.59 18.04
C GLY A 457 34.66 27.37 19.43
N LYS A 458 33.33 27.40 19.57
CA LYS A 458 32.63 27.27 20.86
C LYS A 458 31.91 25.93 20.98
N MET A 459 31.80 25.42 22.21
CA MET A 459 31.08 24.17 22.45
C MET A 459 29.57 24.44 22.44
N GLU A 460 28.84 23.58 21.74
CA GLU A 460 27.39 23.55 21.72
C GLU A 460 26.88 22.32 22.47
N ARG A 461 25.82 22.51 23.24
CA ARG A 461 25.11 21.41 23.89
C ARG A 461 23.96 20.97 23.02
N LYS A 462 24.00 19.73 22.53
CA LYS A 462 22.96 19.17 21.65
C LYS A 462 22.29 17.95 22.25
N LEU A 463 21.02 17.77 21.91
CA LEU A 463 20.35 16.50 21.99
C LEU A 463 20.34 15.85 20.62
N VAL A 464 20.63 14.56 20.57
CA VAL A 464 20.69 13.79 19.33
C VAL A 464 19.85 12.53 19.49
N ARG A 465 18.89 12.32 18.59
CA ARG A 465 18.10 11.10 18.45
C ARG A 465 18.69 10.27 17.32
N LYS A 466 19.17 9.07 17.62
CA LYS A 466 19.66 8.08 16.64
C LYS A 466 18.97 6.73 16.84
N GLN A 467 19.11 5.82 15.89
CA GLN A 467 18.61 4.45 16.05
C GLN A 467 19.30 3.74 17.23
N TYR A 468 18.52 3.02 18.04
CA TYR A 468 19.06 2.24 19.15
C TYR A 468 19.82 0.99 18.66
N GLN A 469 20.99 0.76 19.24
CA GLN A 469 21.79 -0.45 19.11
C GLN A 469 21.97 -1.08 20.50
N PRO A 470 21.71 -2.39 20.67
CA PRO A 470 21.97 -3.09 21.92
C PRO A 470 23.43 -3.00 22.36
N GLY A 471 23.70 -2.98 23.66
CA GLY A 471 25.07 -3.00 24.22
C GLY A 471 25.67 -1.63 24.56
N LEU A 472 24.89 -0.55 24.45
CA LEU A 472 25.32 0.80 24.83
C LEU A 472 25.00 1.10 26.30
N ASN A 473 25.94 1.71 27.04
CA ASN A 473 25.68 2.17 28.41
C ASN A 473 24.61 3.27 28.44
N VAL A 474 23.55 3.07 29.21
CA VAL A 474 22.43 4.02 29.35
C VAL A 474 22.47 4.59 30.76
N GLY A 475 22.32 5.90 30.90
CA GLY A 475 22.42 6.57 32.20
C GLY A 475 22.67 8.05 32.09
N ASN A 476 22.68 8.69 33.27
CA ASN A 476 23.15 10.06 33.45
C ASN A 476 24.67 10.03 33.74
N ASN A 477 25.41 11.04 33.29
CA ASN A 477 26.85 11.21 33.51
C ASN A 477 27.69 10.10 32.86
N ILE A 478 27.47 9.90 31.56
CA ILE A 478 28.28 9.00 30.75
C ILE A 478 29.65 9.65 30.52
N GLN A 479 30.73 8.87 30.62
CA GLN A 479 32.10 9.32 30.36
C GLN A 479 32.62 8.63 29.09
N GLU A 480 31.86 8.79 28.00
CA GLU A 480 32.17 8.23 26.69
C GLU A 480 32.22 9.36 25.65
N ASN A 481 33.06 9.18 24.63
CA ASN A 481 33.02 10.00 23.43
C ASN A 481 32.30 9.26 22.30
N ASP A 482 31.63 9.99 21.41
CA ASP A 482 31.11 9.40 20.18
C ASP A 482 32.22 9.22 19.12
N SER A 483 31.85 8.69 17.95
CA SER A 483 32.78 8.45 16.83
C SER A 483 33.47 9.71 16.32
N ASN A 484 32.91 10.88 16.60
CA ASN A 484 33.43 12.18 16.16
C ASN A 484 34.22 12.85 17.30
N GLY A 485 34.46 12.16 18.42
CA GLY A 485 35.15 12.69 19.58
C GLY A 485 34.27 13.55 20.50
N ASN A 486 32.96 13.66 20.25
CA ASN A 486 32.08 14.49 21.07
C ASN A 486 31.79 13.82 22.42
N LYS A 487 31.88 14.57 23.52
CA LYS A 487 31.61 14.07 24.87
C LYS A 487 30.11 13.79 25.05
N ILE A 488 29.77 12.56 25.43
CA ILE A 488 28.39 12.11 25.67
C ILE A 488 28.05 12.27 27.14
N LEU A 489 27.22 13.26 27.50
CA LEU A 489 26.85 13.55 28.89
C LEU A 489 25.77 12.60 29.44
N ALA A 490 24.85 12.16 28.58
CA ALA A 490 23.76 11.27 28.98
C ALA A 490 23.22 10.50 27.78
N ARG A 491 22.66 9.32 28.05
CA ARG A 491 22.01 8.48 27.05
C ARG A 491 20.77 7.88 27.68
N ARG A 492 19.64 7.99 26.98
CA ARG A 492 18.38 7.36 27.37
C ARG A 492 17.73 6.70 26.16
N ILE A 493 17.06 5.59 26.40
CA ILE A 493 16.19 4.94 25.43
C ILE A 493 14.82 5.60 25.59
N VAL A 494 14.26 6.10 24.49
CA VAL A 494 12.91 6.66 24.47
C VAL A 494 12.11 5.99 23.36
N GLU A 495 10.83 5.77 23.61
CA GLU A 495 9.92 5.28 22.59
C GLU A 495 9.79 6.32 21.47
N ASN A 496 9.75 5.85 20.23
CA ASN A 496 9.61 6.68 19.05
C ASN A 496 8.12 6.93 18.73
N THR A 497 7.38 7.53 19.66
CA THR A 497 5.92 7.73 19.55
C THR A 497 5.53 9.17 19.24
N SER A 498 6.48 10.11 19.16
CA SER A 498 6.17 11.48 18.74
C SER A 498 5.77 11.51 17.25
N SER A 499 4.78 12.32 16.88
CA SER A 499 4.47 12.59 15.47
C SER A 499 5.56 13.41 14.80
N THR A 500 5.62 13.36 13.46
CA THR A 500 6.63 14.10 12.69
C THR A 500 6.51 15.61 12.93
N GLN A 501 5.29 16.14 12.91
CA GLN A 501 5.04 17.57 13.18
C GLN A 501 5.39 17.98 14.61
N GLN A 502 5.13 17.13 15.60
CA GLN A 502 5.50 17.41 16.99
C GLN A 502 7.03 17.49 17.15
N VAL A 503 7.79 16.63 16.47
CA VAL A 503 9.26 16.66 16.46
C VAL A 503 9.76 17.98 15.86
N GLU A 504 9.17 18.46 14.77
CA GLU A 504 9.52 19.75 14.18
C GLU A 504 9.16 20.94 15.10
N LYS A 505 7.94 20.95 15.68
CA LYS A 505 7.50 21.98 16.64
C LYS A 505 8.40 22.06 17.86
N GLU A 506 8.92 20.93 18.32
CA GLU A 506 9.91 20.88 19.42
C GLU A 506 11.30 21.40 19.02
N GLY A 507 11.52 21.83 17.78
CA GLY A 507 12.79 22.39 17.32
C GLY A 507 13.85 21.33 17.02
N TRP A 508 13.46 20.08 16.75
CA TRP A 508 14.38 19.08 16.23
C TRP A 508 14.58 19.27 14.73
N LYS A 509 15.82 19.16 14.28
CA LYS A 509 16.21 19.24 12.87
C LYS A 509 16.76 17.89 12.42
N ASN A 510 16.33 17.43 11.25
CA ASN A 510 16.88 16.22 10.66
C ASN A 510 18.24 16.54 10.01
N ASN A 511 19.29 15.86 10.45
CA ASN A 511 20.63 15.93 9.90
C ASN A 511 21.10 14.51 9.54
N GLN A 512 21.14 14.21 8.25
CA GLN A 512 21.58 12.92 7.70
C GLN A 512 20.93 11.68 8.38
N GLY A 513 19.62 11.76 8.65
CA GLY A 513 18.87 10.65 9.25
C GLY A 513 18.91 10.59 10.79
N ASN A 514 19.53 11.56 11.46
CA ASN A 514 19.45 11.75 12.91
C ASN A 514 18.71 13.06 13.22
N TYR A 515 17.90 13.08 14.27
CA TYR A 515 17.27 14.33 14.72
C TYR A 515 18.13 14.99 15.79
N GLU A 516 18.47 16.26 15.58
CA GLU A 516 19.31 17.06 16.47
C GLU A 516 18.56 18.29 16.98
N LYS A 517 18.73 18.62 18.25
CA LYS A 517 18.19 19.83 18.87
C LYS A 517 19.28 20.52 19.68
N THR A 518 19.63 21.74 19.31
CA THR A 518 20.59 22.56 20.07
C THR A 518 19.89 23.10 21.32
N LEU A 519 20.49 22.82 22.48
CA LEU A 519 20.03 23.31 23.79
C LEU A 519 20.77 24.58 24.21
N SER A 520 22.05 24.68 23.86
CA SER A 520 22.88 25.86 24.07
C SER A 520 23.89 25.95 22.93
N ILE A 521 24.06 27.15 22.39
CA ILE A 521 25.06 27.47 21.36
C ILE A 521 26.42 27.87 21.97
N HIS A 522 26.45 28.14 23.28
CA HIS A 522 27.62 28.62 24.02
C HIS A 522 27.65 27.89 25.35
N GLU A 523 28.19 26.69 25.36
CA GLU A 523 28.30 25.86 26.55
C GLU A 523 29.75 25.91 27.09
N PRO A 524 29.96 26.17 28.39
CA PRO A 524 31.31 26.17 28.95
C PRO A 524 31.93 24.77 28.93
N THR A 525 33.24 24.70 28.68
CA THR A 525 34.00 23.44 28.66
C THR A 525 34.38 22.99 30.07
N LYS A 526 34.60 23.94 30.97
CA LYS A 526 34.97 23.73 32.38
C LYS A 526 34.12 24.62 33.29
N PHE A 527 33.95 24.16 34.52
CA PHE A 527 33.33 24.91 35.61
C PHE A 527 34.32 25.05 36.75
N ILE A 528 34.13 26.10 37.52
CA ILE A 528 34.75 26.27 38.82
C ILE A 528 33.76 25.70 39.82
N GLU A 529 34.14 24.61 40.50
CA GLU A 529 33.35 24.00 41.56
C GLU A 529 33.82 24.53 42.92
N GLU A 530 32.93 25.25 43.60
CA GLU A 530 33.17 25.85 44.91
C GLU A 530 32.26 25.20 45.95
N GLU A 531 32.84 24.74 47.06
CA GLU A 531 32.06 24.44 48.26
C GLU A 531 31.93 25.72 49.07
N VAL A 532 30.68 26.18 49.25
CA VAL A 532 30.36 27.46 49.87
C VAL A 532 29.57 27.21 51.16
N ILE A 533 29.93 27.95 52.21
CA ILE A 533 29.21 28.03 53.47
C ILE A 533 28.54 29.40 53.58
N ILE A 534 27.25 29.41 53.89
CA ILE A 534 26.44 30.62 54.06
C ILE A 534 25.98 30.68 55.52
N MET A 535 26.48 31.65 56.27
CA MET A 535 26.11 31.86 57.66
C MET A 535 24.65 32.31 57.77
N ARG A 536 23.88 31.67 58.65
CA ARG A 536 22.48 31.99 58.93
C ARG A 536 22.34 32.47 60.36
N GLN A 537 21.24 33.18 60.66
CA GLN A 537 20.92 33.58 62.02
C GLN A 537 20.70 32.36 62.93
N GLY A 538 21.03 32.50 64.21
CA GLY A 538 20.79 31.47 65.24
C GLY A 538 21.84 30.33 65.28
N GLY A 539 23.09 30.61 64.92
CA GLY A 539 24.20 29.65 65.06
C GLY A 539 24.15 28.49 64.05
N LYS A 540 23.50 28.70 62.90
CA LYS A 540 23.39 27.73 61.81
C LYS A 540 24.12 28.23 60.58
N GLN A 541 24.53 27.32 59.72
CA GLN A 541 25.11 27.59 58.41
C GLN A 541 24.47 26.66 57.37
N GLU A 542 24.35 27.14 56.14
CA GLU A 542 23.95 26.33 54.98
C GLU A 542 25.18 26.01 54.15
N ARG A 543 25.30 24.76 53.70
CA ARG A 543 26.40 24.32 52.84
C ARG A 543 25.89 24.01 51.45
N LYS A 544 26.56 24.55 50.43
CA LYS A 544 26.25 24.35 49.02
C LYS A 544 27.50 24.00 48.22
N ILE A 545 27.32 23.31 47.11
CA ILE A 545 28.31 23.24 46.04
C ILE A 545 27.78 24.11 44.90
N ILE A 546 28.60 25.03 44.40
CA ILE A 546 28.26 25.92 43.29
C ILE A 546 29.22 25.63 42.13
N ARG A 547 28.69 25.54 40.92
CA ARG A 547 29.43 25.45 39.67
C ARG A 547 29.11 26.66 38.80
N ARG A 548 30.10 27.51 38.59
CA ARG A 548 30.03 28.67 37.68
C ARG A 548 30.97 28.48 36.48
N PRO A 549 30.63 28.97 35.28
CA PRO A 549 31.50 28.84 34.11
C PRO A 549 32.91 29.35 34.39
N LEU A 550 33.93 28.65 33.89
CA LEU A 550 35.30 29.15 33.91
C LEU A 550 35.49 30.10 32.71
N ASP A 551 35.81 31.36 32.99
CA ASP A 551 36.19 32.33 31.96
C ASP A 551 37.66 32.12 31.54
N GLU A 552 37.97 32.34 30.26
CA GLU A 552 39.30 31.99 29.68
C GLU A 552 40.47 32.75 30.33
N ASP A 553 40.21 33.93 30.91
CA ASP A 553 41.22 34.82 31.51
C ASP A 553 41.22 34.81 33.04
N GLU A 554 40.38 33.99 33.68
CA GLU A 554 40.27 33.98 35.14
C GLU A 554 41.40 33.16 35.78
N ASN A 555 42.31 33.82 36.49
CA ASN A 555 43.32 33.14 37.29
C ASN A 555 42.74 32.79 38.67
N ILE A 556 42.66 31.49 38.97
CA ILE A 556 41.90 30.98 40.10
C ILE A 556 42.81 30.19 41.02
N GLU A 557 42.74 30.51 42.32
CA GLU A 557 43.40 29.73 43.36
C GLU A 557 42.56 28.49 43.69
N GLU A 558 43.03 27.32 43.23
CA GLU A 558 42.49 26.01 43.62
C GLU A 558 43.06 25.58 44.96
N GLY A 559 42.23 24.95 45.80
CA GLY A 559 42.68 24.50 47.10
C GLY A 559 41.58 23.87 47.95
N GLU A 560 42.01 22.99 48.85
CA GLU A 560 41.19 22.53 49.97
C GLU A 560 41.52 23.42 51.18
N GLN A 561 40.50 23.90 51.91
CA GLN A 561 40.62 24.77 53.09
C GLN A 561 40.96 26.26 52.81
N LEU A 562 40.49 26.81 51.69
CA LEU A 562 40.75 28.21 51.31
C LEU A 562 40.24 29.23 52.33
N LEU A 563 39.08 28.97 52.98
CA LEU A 563 38.43 29.86 53.95
C LEU A 563 38.32 31.31 53.45
N GLU A 564 38.10 31.49 52.15
CA GLU A 564 38.01 32.81 51.52
C GLU A 564 36.66 33.46 51.89
N ASP A 565 36.71 34.62 52.55
CA ASP A 565 35.53 35.41 52.95
C ASP A 565 35.11 36.32 51.80
N LEU A 566 33.91 36.07 51.25
CA LEU A 566 33.33 36.87 50.17
C LEU A 566 32.43 38.00 50.71
N GLY A 567 32.35 38.18 52.02
CA GLY A 567 31.46 39.15 52.68
C GLY A 567 30.07 38.61 52.96
N GLU A 568 29.30 39.35 53.77
CA GLU A 568 27.91 39.03 54.14
C GLU A 568 27.68 37.61 54.73
N GLY A 569 28.73 36.99 55.26
CA GLY A 569 28.67 35.64 55.84
C GLY A 569 28.81 34.50 54.82
N TYR A 570 29.38 34.76 53.64
CA TYR A 570 29.67 33.76 52.61
C TYR A 570 31.16 33.37 52.62
N TYR A 571 31.43 32.07 52.75
CA TYR A 571 32.80 31.54 52.79
C TYR A 571 32.99 30.46 51.73
N VAL A 572 34.07 30.57 50.93
CA VAL A 572 34.51 29.48 50.03
C VAL A 572 35.52 28.62 50.78
N VAL A 573 35.17 27.35 51.01
CA VAL A 573 35.99 26.44 51.81
C VAL A 573 36.81 25.48 50.97
N SER A 574 36.35 25.20 49.75
CA SER A 574 37.16 24.51 48.74
C SER A 574 36.82 24.99 47.35
N ARG A 575 37.81 24.99 46.46
CA ARG A 575 37.67 25.36 45.06
C ARG A 575 38.51 24.44 44.20
N LYS A 576 37.92 23.98 43.09
CA LYS A 576 38.63 23.21 42.05
C LYS A 576 38.02 23.44 40.68
N ILE A 577 38.81 23.20 39.65
CA ILE A 577 38.33 23.22 38.26
C ILE A 577 37.84 21.82 37.88
N VAL A 578 36.63 21.74 37.33
CA VAL A 578 36.03 20.49 36.88
C VAL A 578 35.58 20.59 35.42
N ASP A 579 35.72 19.50 34.68
CA ASP A 579 35.19 19.43 33.31
C ASP A 579 33.66 19.55 33.32
N ASN A 580 33.09 20.08 32.23
CA ASN A 580 31.66 20.01 32.00
C ASN A 580 31.24 18.56 31.72
N ASP A 581 30.88 17.85 32.78
CA ASP A 581 30.31 16.51 32.79
C ASP A 581 28.84 16.48 33.22
N LEU A 582 28.25 17.67 33.42
CA LEU A 582 26.91 17.81 34.00
C LEU A 582 25.81 17.31 33.07
N SER A 583 25.20 16.19 33.45
CA SER A 583 23.85 15.88 32.99
C SER A 583 22.81 16.73 33.74
N LEU A 584 22.23 17.70 33.04
CA LEU A 584 21.09 18.53 33.48
C LEU A 584 19.86 17.75 33.96
N THR A 585 19.80 16.44 33.73
CA THR A 585 18.70 15.57 34.20
C THR A 585 18.97 14.93 35.56
N SER A 586 20.13 15.18 36.19
CA SER A 586 20.40 14.71 37.55
C SER A 586 19.74 15.66 38.57
N SER A 587 18.88 15.11 39.42
CA SER A 587 18.02 15.82 40.38
C SER A 587 18.74 16.62 41.48
N LYS A 588 20.07 16.67 41.48
CA LYS A 588 20.90 17.27 42.53
C LYS A 588 21.36 18.69 42.22
N TRP A 589 21.42 19.08 40.94
CA TRP A 589 21.86 20.40 40.51
C TRP A 589 20.67 21.26 40.08
N LYS A 590 20.58 22.48 40.62
CA LYS A 590 19.58 23.48 40.25
C LYS A 590 20.27 24.73 39.73
N LYS A 591 19.70 25.36 38.71
CA LYS A 591 20.21 26.64 38.23
C LYS A 591 19.70 27.74 39.16
N ASN A 592 20.59 28.56 39.71
CA ASN A 592 20.23 29.72 40.52
C ASN A 592 19.89 30.93 39.64
N ASN A 593 19.53 32.07 40.25
CA ASN A 593 19.14 33.29 39.54
C ASN A 593 20.29 33.89 38.71
N ASP A 594 21.53 33.67 39.12
CA ASP A 594 22.74 34.14 38.43
C ASP A 594 23.14 33.22 37.26
N GLY A 595 22.39 32.14 37.05
CA GLY A 595 22.64 31.17 36.00
C GLY A 595 23.69 30.11 36.34
N ASN A 596 24.19 30.08 37.58
CA ASN A 596 25.12 29.08 38.10
C ASN A 596 24.38 27.82 38.54
N TYR A 597 25.06 26.67 38.54
CA TYR A 597 24.49 25.43 39.05
C TYR A 597 24.81 25.26 40.53
N GLU A 598 23.81 25.05 41.38
CA GLU A 598 23.99 24.81 42.81
C GLU A 598 23.41 23.46 43.25
N GLN A 599 24.05 22.86 44.25
CA GLN A 599 23.59 21.67 44.97
C GLN A 599 23.63 21.95 46.47
N SER A 600 22.49 21.92 47.14
CA SER A 600 22.43 22.03 48.61
C SER A 600 22.94 20.74 49.27
N LEU A 601 23.87 20.89 50.22
CA LEU A 601 24.39 19.79 51.04
C LEU A 601 23.71 19.70 52.42
N GLY A 602 22.97 20.73 52.82
CA GLY A 602 22.16 20.76 54.05
C GLY A 602 22.43 21.99 54.91
N VAL A 603 21.75 22.05 56.05
CA VAL A 603 21.93 23.07 57.09
C VAL A 603 22.51 22.40 58.33
N GLU A 604 23.56 22.99 58.90
CA GLU A 604 24.29 22.45 60.05
C GLU A 604 24.62 23.57 61.06
N PRO A 605 25.03 23.25 62.30
CA PRO A 605 25.53 24.24 63.25
C PRO A 605 26.77 24.95 62.71
N SER A 606 26.88 26.26 62.92
CA SER A 606 28.07 27.03 62.53
C SER A 606 29.26 26.82 63.46
N GLN A 607 28.98 26.44 64.71
CA GLN A 607 29.96 26.16 65.74
C GLN A 607 29.52 24.95 66.55
N TYR A 608 30.50 24.20 67.04
CA TYR A 608 30.30 23.13 68.01
C TYR A 608 31.04 23.46 69.31
N ILE A 609 30.48 23.04 70.43
CA ILE A 609 31.27 22.84 71.65
C ILE A 609 31.82 21.43 71.55
N THR A 610 33.14 21.29 71.63
CA THR A 610 33.85 20.01 71.72
C THR A 610 34.40 19.87 73.13
N GLU A 611 34.04 18.77 73.79
CA GLU A 611 34.42 18.43 75.16
C GLU A 611 35.19 17.10 75.15
N GLU A 612 36.33 17.05 75.83
CA GLU A 612 36.93 15.78 76.23
C GLU A 612 36.33 15.39 77.58
N VAL A 613 35.66 14.25 77.65
CA VAL A 613 35.03 13.75 78.86
C VAL A 613 35.65 12.42 79.27
N LEU A 614 35.71 12.20 80.58
CA LEU A 614 36.07 10.93 81.19
C LEU A 614 34.79 10.28 81.71
N GLN A 615 34.44 9.12 81.15
CA GLN A 615 33.22 8.37 81.49
C GLN A 615 33.54 6.92 81.85
N VAL A 616 32.68 6.28 82.64
CA VAL A 616 32.81 4.85 82.94
C VAL A 616 32.30 4.05 81.73
N ASN A 617 33.15 3.18 81.18
CA ASN A 617 32.74 2.20 80.21
C ASN A 617 31.89 1.12 80.90
N ASN A 618 30.61 1.02 80.52
CA ASN A 618 29.65 0.12 81.17
C ASN A 618 29.93 -1.37 80.91
N GLU A 619 30.72 -1.71 79.88
CA GLU A 619 31.08 -3.10 79.55
C GLU A 619 32.34 -3.56 80.29
N THR A 620 33.34 -2.68 80.44
CA THR A 620 34.64 -3.01 81.06
C THR A 620 34.76 -2.54 82.51
N GLY A 621 33.91 -1.60 82.94
CA GLY A 621 33.98 -0.94 84.24
C GLY A 621 35.15 0.03 84.39
N MET A 622 35.94 0.26 83.34
CA MET A 622 37.08 1.19 83.35
C MET A 622 36.68 2.59 82.91
N MET A 623 37.48 3.60 83.27
CA MET A 623 37.30 4.95 82.71
C MET A 623 37.83 4.98 81.28
N GLU A 624 37.05 5.58 80.38
CA GLU A 624 37.44 5.85 79.00
C GLU A 624 37.37 7.34 78.70
N ARG A 625 38.32 7.82 77.90
CA ARG A 625 38.32 9.18 77.38
C ARG A 625 37.54 9.25 76.09
N LYS A 626 36.74 10.29 75.96
CA LYS A 626 35.85 10.46 74.83
C LYS A 626 35.78 11.91 74.41
N LEU A 627 35.90 12.16 73.12
CA LEU A 627 35.57 13.45 72.54
C LEU A 627 34.07 13.45 72.25
N VAL A 628 33.36 14.42 72.78
CA VAL A 628 31.94 14.65 72.57
C VAL A 628 31.79 16.03 71.96
N ARG A 629 30.95 16.16 70.93
CA ARG A 629 30.59 17.47 70.38
C ARG A 629 29.09 17.68 70.35
N LYS A 630 28.67 18.92 70.57
CA LYS A 630 27.27 19.37 70.53
C LYS A 630 27.13 20.74 69.86
N PRO A 631 26.01 21.03 69.19
CA PRO A 631 25.77 22.34 68.57
C PRO A 631 25.91 23.48 69.57
N TYR A 632 26.68 24.51 69.22
CA TYR A 632 26.77 25.73 70.02
C TYR A 632 25.66 26.71 69.62
N LEU A 633 24.77 27.04 70.57
CA LEU A 633 23.59 27.87 70.33
C LEU A 633 23.76 29.33 70.81
N GLY A 634 24.98 29.73 71.15
CA GLY A 634 25.27 31.01 71.80
C GLY A 634 25.05 30.97 73.31
N GLY A 635 25.99 31.54 74.07
CA GLY A 635 25.97 31.60 75.54
C GLY A 635 27.37 31.62 76.15
N LYS A 636 27.50 32.09 77.39
CA LYS A 636 28.80 32.04 78.10
C LYS A 636 29.11 30.59 78.48
N VAL A 637 30.24 30.10 78.00
CA VAL A 637 30.76 28.75 78.28
C VAL A 637 32.22 28.90 78.70
N GLN A 638 32.66 28.14 79.70
CA GLN A 638 34.05 28.15 80.16
C GLN A 638 34.88 27.19 79.30
N GLU A 639 35.87 27.74 78.58
CA GLU A 639 36.84 27.00 77.76
C GLU A 639 38.15 26.78 78.54
N GLY A 640 38.87 25.70 78.23
CA GLY A 640 40.18 25.39 78.82
C GLY A 640 40.50 23.90 78.86
N ASP A 641 41.77 23.58 79.10
CA ASP A 641 42.32 22.21 79.02
C ASP A 641 42.42 21.50 80.39
N SER A 642 41.83 22.08 81.44
CA SER A 642 41.86 21.54 82.80
C SER A 642 40.58 21.91 83.55
N LEU A 643 39.45 21.60 82.94
CA LEU A 643 38.15 21.76 83.58
C LEU A 643 37.96 20.65 84.63
N ASN A 644 37.25 20.97 85.70
CA ASN A 644 36.87 20.02 86.74
C ASN A 644 35.35 20.10 86.96
N GLU A 645 34.61 20.18 85.86
CA GLU A 645 33.16 20.23 85.80
C GLU A 645 32.59 18.84 85.53
N VAL A 646 31.34 18.63 85.93
CA VAL A 646 30.59 17.42 85.59
C VAL A 646 29.51 17.78 84.57
N ASP A 647 29.43 17.04 83.47
CA ASP A 647 28.42 17.24 82.45
C ASP A 647 27.01 16.80 82.92
N LYS A 648 26.00 16.97 82.07
CA LYS A 648 24.61 16.62 82.40
C LYS A 648 24.37 15.12 82.58
N ASN A 649 25.31 14.29 82.17
CA ASN A 649 25.24 12.83 82.25
C ASN A 649 26.08 12.28 83.43
N GLY A 650 26.75 13.15 84.20
CA GLY A 650 27.60 12.74 85.31
C GLY A 650 29.07 12.50 84.92
N ASN A 651 29.48 12.79 83.68
CA ASN A 651 30.85 12.58 83.23
C ASN A 651 31.75 13.76 83.62
N LYS A 652 33.02 13.49 83.94
CA LYS A 652 34.01 14.54 84.23
C LYS A 652 34.50 15.18 82.93
N VAL A 653 34.32 16.49 82.77
CA VAL A 653 34.78 17.24 81.60
C VAL A 653 36.23 17.66 81.85
N LEU A 654 37.16 17.16 81.05
CA LEU A 654 38.60 17.44 81.16
C LEU A 654 38.99 18.70 80.40
N SER A 655 38.47 18.85 79.18
CA SER A 655 38.70 20.03 78.34
C SER A 655 37.45 20.44 77.58
N ARG A 656 37.35 21.73 77.25
CA ARG A 656 36.27 22.27 76.42
C ARG A 656 36.78 23.38 75.53
N LYS A 657 36.38 23.33 74.27
CA LYS A 657 36.66 24.36 73.26
C LYS A 657 35.44 24.61 72.37
N ILE A 658 35.30 25.83 71.88
CA ILE A 658 34.35 26.18 70.83
C ILE A 658 35.08 26.12 69.48
N GLU A 659 34.59 25.29 68.58
CA GLU A 659 35.18 25.08 67.26
C GLU A 659 34.25 25.56 66.15
N SER A 660 34.80 26.31 65.21
CA SER A 660 34.10 26.69 63.98
C SER A 660 33.92 25.50 63.04
N ASN A 661 32.73 25.34 62.46
CA ASN A 661 32.42 24.28 61.50
C ASN A 661 32.71 24.70 60.04
N LEU A 662 33.78 25.46 59.81
CA LEU A 662 34.14 26.00 58.49
C LEU A 662 35.02 25.05 57.66
N GLN A 663 35.21 23.81 58.11
CA GLN A 663 36.04 22.84 57.39
C GLN A 663 35.31 22.30 56.13
N PRO A 664 36.02 22.01 55.03
CA PRO A 664 35.51 21.28 53.88
C PRO A 664 34.89 19.95 54.29
N LYS A 665 33.87 19.47 53.58
CA LYS A 665 33.23 18.20 53.92
C LYS A 665 34.20 17.01 53.84
N ALA A 666 35.14 17.04 52.90
CA ALA A 666 36.13 15.99 52.71
C ALA A 666 37.12 15.86 53.87
N SER A 667 37.40 16.94 54.60
CA SER A 667 38.35 16.96 55.72
C SER A 667 37.69 16.80 57.11
N LYS A 668 36.36 16.61 57.17
CA LYS A 668 35.67 16.39 58.45
C LYS A 668 36.07 15.04 59.04
N GLN A 669 36.56 15.05 60.28
CA GLN A 669 36.69 13.84 61.09
C GLN A 669 35.34 13.10 61.17
N GLN A 670 35.37 11.77 61.16
CA GLN A 670 34.17 10.95 61.25
C GLN A 670 33.73 10.82 62.72
N TRP A 671 32.58 11.40 63.06
CA TRP A 671 31.97 11.33 64.39
C TRP A 671 30.81 10.34 64.38
N GLN A 672 30.61 9.60 65.48
CA GLN A 672 29.48 8.70 65.64
C GLN A 672 28.29 9.44 66.27
N ASN A 673 27.11 9.32 65.67
CA ASN A 673 25.89 9.93 66.20
C ASN A 673 25.35 9.13 67.38
N VAL A 674 25.22 9.77 68.56
CA VAL A 674 24.64 9.16 69.77
C VAL A 674 23.61 10.13 70.36
N GLY A 675 22.35 9.98 69.94
CA GLY A 675 21.26 10.84 70.40
C GLY A 675 21.38 12.29 69.91
N LYS A 676 21.57 13.25 70.82
CA LYS A 676 21.71 14.69 70.52
C LYS A 676 23.16 15.19 70.45
N GLN A 677 24.12 14.27 70.58
CA GLN A 677 25.56 14.56 70.58
C GLN A 677 26.29 13.61 69.62
N GLU A 678 27.50 13.99 69.24
CA GLU A 678 28.36 13.17 68.39
C GLU A 678 29.67 12.86 69.11
N GLU A 679 30.21 11.67 68.90
CA GLU A 679 31.20 11.09 69.80
C GLU A 679 32.33 10.38 69.04
N ILE A 680 33.55 10.45 69.59
CA ILE A 680 34.73 9.67 69.19
C ILE A 680 35.37 9.09 70.46
N ILE A 681 35.58 7.78 70.49
CA ILE A 681 36.32 7.12 71.58
C ILE A 681 37.82 7.34 71.35
N LEU A 682 38.50 7.90 72.34
CA LEU A 682 39.95 7.98 72.36
C LEU A 682 40.44 6.67 73.00
N ASN A 683 41.22 5.86 72.28
CA ASN A 683 41.70 4.56 72.75
C ASN A 683 42.74 4.67 73.89
N SER A 684 42.36 5.24 75.04
CA SER A 684 43.12 5.21 76.27
C SER A 684 42.20 4.80 77.41
N GLU A 685 42.30 3.55 77.83
CA GLU A 685 41.78 3.08 79.12
C GLU A 685 42.77 3.55 80.20
N GLU A 686 42.38 4.52 81.02
CA GLU A 686 43.19 4.96 82.17
C GLU A 686 42.51 4.50 83.46
N PRO A 687 43.20 3.76 84.35
CA PRO A 687 42.63 3.39 85.64
C PRO A 687 42.76 4.55 86.65
N GLU A 688 41.64 5.17 87.04
CA GLU A 688 41.58 5.99 88.26
C GLU A 688 40.89 5.19 89.38
N GLN A 689 41.68 4.48 90.19
CA GLN A 689 41.28 4.13 91.55
C GLN A 689 42.46 4.38 92.50
N PHE A 690 42.33 5.40 93.35
CA PHE A 690 43.10 5.52 94.58
C PHE A 690 42.14 5.30 95.75
N ILE A 691 42.49 4.40 96.66
CA ILE A 691 41.84 4.26 97.96
C ILE A 691 42.81 4.88 98.98
N GLU A 692 42.37 5.88 99.71
CA GLU A 692 43.03 6.32 100.94
C GLU A 692 42.58 5.41 102.08
N GLU A 693 43.45 4.51 102.54
CA GLU A 693 43.21 3.76 103.77
C GLU A 693 43.79 4.53 104.97
N GLU A 694 42.91 4.94 105.90
CA GLU A 694 43.29 5.39 107.23
C GLU A 694 43.42 4.16 108.14
N ILE A 695 44.66 3.75 108.46
CA ILE A 695 44.90 2.63 109.38
C ILE A 695 45.09 3.21 110.78
N ILE A 696 44.22 2.79 111.70
CA ILE A 696 44.34 3.03 113.13
C ILE A 696 45.03 1.82 113.75
N GLN A 697 46.25 2.01 114.25
CA GLN A 697 46.99 0.97 114.95
C GLN A 697 47.43 1.45 116.34
N ILE A 698 47.31 0.56 117.33
CA ILE A 698 47.89 0.80 118.66
C ILE A 698 49.39 0.54 118.57
N ASN A 699 50.21 1.54 118.89
CA ASN A 699 51.66 1.40 118.94
C ASN A 699 52.03 0.45 120.10
N PRO A 700 52.62 -0.73 119.83
CA PRO A 700 52.85 -1.74 120.86
C PRO A 700 53.93 -1.37 121.88
N LYS A 701 54.68 -0.27 121.68
CA LYS A 701 55.67 0.24 122.64
C LYS A 701 55.13 1.35 123.55
N THR A 702 54.05 2.04 123.17
CA THR A 702 53.55 3.22 123.91
C THR A 702 52.07 3.14 124.28
N GLY A 703 51.32 2.16 123.76
CA GLY A 703 49.91 1.95 124.06
C GLY A 703 48.96 3.02 123.51
N LYS A 704 49.45 3.94 122.67
CA LYS A 704 48.63 5.01 122.06
C LYS A 704 48.26 4.70 120.62
N LEU A 705 47.12 5.23 120.18
CA LEU A 705 46.62 5.14 118.81
C LEU A 705 47.46 6.04 117.89
N GLU A 706 48.09 5.46 116.88
CA GLU A 706 48.71 6.19 115.77
C GLU A 706 47.86 6.05 114.52
N ARG A 707 47.67 7.18 113.81
CA ARG A 707 46.99 7.24 112.51
C ARG A 707 48.05 7.32 111.41
N LYS A 708 48.00 6.42 110.44
CA LYS A 708 48.83 6.50 109.22
C LYS A 708 47.93 6.44 107.99
N ILE A 709 48.11 7.41 107.11
CA ILE A 709 47.50 7.43 105.78
C ILE A 709 48.48 6.73 104.83
N LYS A 710 47.99 5.71 104.13
CA LYS A 710 48.79 4.96 103.14
C LYS A 710 48.10 5.07 101.78
N GLN A 711 48.77 5.68 100.81
CA GLN A 711 48.34 5.65 99.41
C GLN A 711 48.84 4.36 98.76
N ILE A 712 47.93 3.54 98.25
CA ILE A 712 48.25 2.32 97.51
C ILE A 712 47.79 2.49 96.06
N ILE A 713 48.73 2.42 95.12
CA ILE A 713 48.48 2.44 93.68
C ILE A 713 48.33 0.99 93.21
N TYR A 714 47.14 0.60 92.75
CA TYR A 714 46.95 -0.68 92.08
C TYR A 714 47.22 -0.53 90.57
N ARG A 715 48.28 -1.16 90.06
CA ARG A 715 48.40 -1.48 88.62
C ARG A 715 47.68 -2.79 88.35
N TRP A 716 46.61 -2.76 87.57
CA TRP A 716 45.94 -3.96 87.05
C TRP A 716 46.76 -4.52 85.88
N ASP A 717 47.55 -5.57 86.13
CA ASP A 717 48.26 -6.29 85.07
C ASP A 717 47.39 -7.42 84.50
N LYS A 718 47.57 -7.75 83.21
CA LYS A 718 46.74 -8.65 82.39
C LYS A 718 46.75 -10.11 82.86
N THR A 719 46.12 -10.42 84.00
CA THR A 719 46.08 -11.80 84.54
C THR A 719 44.69 -12.35 84.84
N GLN A 720 43.62 -11.82 84.21
CA GLN A 720 42.27 -12.42 84.31
C GLN A 720 41.83 -13.19 83.05
N LYS A 721 42.47 -12.97 81.89
CA LYS A 721 42.19 -13.76 80.67
C LYS A 721 42.73 -15.20 80.73
N LYS A 722 43.83 -15.43 81.47
CA LYS A 722 44.38 -16.77 81.74
C LYS A 722 43.60 -17.58 82.78
N ILE A 723 42.92 -16.91 83.72
CA ILE A 723 42.13 -17.59 84.76
C ILE A 723 40.79 -18.08 84.17
N GLN A 724 40.15 -17.29 83.30
CA GLN A 724 38.93 -17.71 82.60
C GLN A 724 39.18 -18.88 81.62
N GLU A 725 40.33 -18.92 80.93
CA GLU A 725 40.72 -20.03 80.05
C GLU A 725 41.09 -21.32 80.81
N MET A 726 41.66 -21.21 82.02
CA MET A 726 41.94 -22.37 82.88
C MET A 726 40.66 -22.96 83.47
N VAL A 727 39.70 -22.13 83.90
CA VAL A 727 38.42 -22.58 84.46
C VAL A 727 37.57 -23.28 83.39
N ASN A 728 37.54 -22.77 82.16
CA ASN A 728 36.79 -23.39 81.06
C ASN A 728 37.41 -24.70 80.55
N LYS A 729 38.75 -24.86 80.57
CA LYS A 729 39.41 -26.14 80.25
C LYS A 729 39.20 -27.22 81.32
N GLN A 730 39.06 -26.84 82.59
CA GLN A 730 38.88 -27.79 83.69
C GLN A 730 37.45 -28.33 83.80
N PHE A 731 36.44 -27.57 83.35
CA PHE A 731 35.03 -27.98 83.35
C PHE A 731 34.65 -28.87 82.15
N GLN A 732 35.22 -28.66 80.96
CA GLN A 732 34.93 -29.51 79.79
C GLN A 732 35.54 -30.93 79.90
N GLY A 733 36.67 -31.09 80.62
CA GLY A 733 37.29 -32.40 80.86
C GLY A 733 36.55 -33.28 81.88
N LYS A 734 35.75 -32.70 82.78
CA LYS A 734 34.95 -33.45 83.77
C LYS A 734 33.58 -33.87 83.26
N LEU A 735 32.97 -33.10 82.36
CA LEU A 735 31.69 -33.47 81.72
C LEU A 735 31.85 -34.65 80.74
N PHE A 736 32.98 -34.72 80.02
CA PHE A 736 33.27 -35.80 79.07
C PHE A 736 33.59 -37.16 79.74
N LYS A 737 34.01 -37.15 81.02
CA LYS A 737 34.24 -38.38 81.81
C LYS A 737 32.98 -38.91 82.51
N MET A 738 31.95 -38.10 82.73
CA MET A 738 30.68 -38.56 83.32
C MET A 738 29.69 -39.13 82.29
N ILE A 739 29.80 -38.77 81.01
CA ILE A 739 28.89 -39.26 79.95
C ILE A 739 29.27 -40.66 79.42
N ASN A 740 30.49 -41.15 79.69
CA ASN A 740 30.95 -42.49 79.28
C ASN A 740 30.82 -43.59 80.37
N GLN A 741 30.11 -43.34 81.47
CA GLN A 741 29.81 -44.34 82.51
C GLN A 741 28.31 -44.61 82.74
N ILE A 742 27.44 -44.15 81.84
CA ILE A 742 26.02 -44.53 81.84
C ILE A 742 25.61 -44.96 80.42
N LYS A 743 25.85 -46.23 80.11
CA LYS A 743 24.98 -47.05 79.25
C LYS A 743 24.83 -48.41 79.95
N PRO A 744 23.65 -49.04 79.91
CA PRO A 744 23.44 -50.35 80.51
C PRO A 744 24.33 -51.42 79.89
#